data_AF-A0A9E2BV09-F1
#
_entry.id   AF-A0A9E2BV09-F1
#
_cell.length_a   1.000
_cell.length_b   1.000
_cell.length_c   1.000
_cell.angle_alpha   90.00
_cell.angle_beta   90.00
_cell.angle_gamma   90.00
#
_symmetry.space_group_name_H-M   'P 1'
#
loop_
_entity.id
_entity.type
_entity.pdbx_description
1 polymer ?
#
loop_
_entity_poly.entity_id
_entity_poly.type
_entity_poly.pdbx_seq_one_letter_code
_entity_poly.pdbx_strand_id
1 'polypeptide(L)'
;MHWRRLLNLIGLLASTLIVTACGGGGGSTDVFPGAPRVFTPTSGPDSFLLFPNPQKQDDGTLQVASLAYATAYYEAIDPNNDRDTLAKFKAFNGFGTAGGPLGEEMVIVGDQRDLGYGRKMTARQNADGTLAFVVENYLVGAYGAYSSLNLDAAIVSESRWHLGTNGIEFSPGPGGTIKFVKFYTFDPVTGTRLMMGNLDGRGAKALPTVCASCHGGRGDPLTPATGSATGKALFARLMNAASATDVVLPAQGGVRGDLGAQLHPLEPASFDFSSTPGFTRVMLESKIKTINKMVLCSLPNPGAATGDDACRRTAINDEYQGTVAAHLKDMYGGGADTLQNAAANTTDTYVPAGWAAQSALYLNTQAQACRVCHLLRGTGNQSDIDFESFAKFDGYSARIKAHVLDRGNMPLAKLIYDKYWSTPGIYGPMATYLSSKGFTSTSTQPGAPVADPGPDRVVKQLGTTLSAAMSLYSSTYQWSITSGPVGATLTNATTSAPLFTAPGSGTYVLQLITGNGTTQSAPASLTVVVDAALAYDPTALRFSHIKAILQGAPGFCSGCHTAGGGPPIWYTDFDRNADGVVNATDDSWFYRELRGRINFADIAGSALLRKPTGNHHGGATVLNIAGLPPGDPAPDRVAYDKILGWILNGAPE
;
A
#
# COMPACT_ATOMS: atom_id res chain seq x y z
N MET A 1 -6.17 40.67 68.86
CA MET A 1 -5.43 40.86 67.58
C MET A 1 -5.05 39.52 66.91
N HIS A 2 -5.90 38.48 66.96
CA HIS A 2 -5.55 37.14 66.43
C HIS A 2 -6.40 36.66 65.23
N TRP A 3 -7.26 37.50 64.65
CA TRP A 3 -8.13 37.07 63.54
C TRP A 3 -7.57 37.32 62.14
N ARG A 4 -6.44 38.03 61.99
CA ARG A 4 -5.85 38.36 60.68
C ARG A 4 -4.73 37.42 60.21
N ARG A 5 -4.34 36.40 61.00
CA ARG A 5 -3.32 35.42 60.60
C ARG A 5 -3.86 34.05 60.18
N LEU A 6 -5.15 33.74 60.39
CA LEU A 6 -5.74 32.46 59.95
C LEU A 6 -6.25 32.47 58.50
N LEU A 7 -6.55 33.63 57.91
CA LEU A 7 -7.06 33.72 56.53
C LEU A 7 -5.98 33.59 55.45
N ASN A 8 -4.70 33.76 55.81
CA ASN A 8 -3.59 33.61 54.85
C ASN A 8 -3.02 32.17 54.77
N LEU A 9 -3.35 31.28 55.71
CA LEU A 9 -2.95 29.86 55.63
C LEU A 9 -3.97 28.96 54.93
N ILE A 10 -5.26 29.34 54.92
CA ILE A 10 -6.29 28.57 54.20
C ILE A 10 -6.27 28.89 52.69
N GLY A 11 -5.82 30.09 52.30
CA GLY A 11 -5.60 30.46 50.90
C GLY A 11 -4.42 29.74 50.23
N LEU A 12 -3.34 29.42 50.95
CA LEU A 12 -2.15 28.77 50.38
C LEU A 12 -2.25 27.24 50.27
N LEU A 13 -3.12 26.60 51.06
CA LEU A 13 -3.39 25.16 50.99
C LEU A 13 -4.47 24.79 49.97
N ALA A 14 -5.31 25.75 49.54
CA ALA A 14 -6.26 25.56 48.45
C ALA A 14 -5.61 25.75 47.06
N SER A 15 -4.49 26.46 46.95
CA SER A 15 -3.74 26.64 45.69
C SER A 15 -2.82 25.47 45.34
N THR A 16 -2.54 24.58 46.29
CA THR A 16 -1.67 23.41 46.09
C THR A 16 -2.44 22.11 45.79
N LEU A 17 -3.77 22.14 45.83
CA LEU A 17 -4.65 21.02 45.44
C LEU A 17 -5.43 21.25 44.13
N ILE A 18 -5.23 22.38 43.45
CA ILE A 18 -5.83 22.67 42.13
C ILE A 18 -4.80 22.56 40.98
N VAL A 19 -3.56 22.13 41.26
CA VAL A 19 -2.55 21.88 40.21
C VAL A 19 -2.51 20.40 39.76
N THR A 20 -3.28 19.51 40.40
CA THR A 20 -3.38 18.09 39.99
C THR A 20 -4.60 17.77 39.11
N ALA A 21 -5.37 18.77 38.67
CA ALA A 21 -6.54 18.56 37.81
C ALA A 21 -6.37 19.04 36.35
N CYS A 22 -5.20 19.57 35.97
CA CYS A 22 -4.85 19.91 34.58
C CYS A 22 -3.89 18.91 33.92
N GLY A 23 -3.65 17.75 34.55
CA GLY A 23 -2.98 16.61 33.92
C GLY A 23 -4.00 15.71 33.24
N GLY A 24 -4.51 16.12 32.07
CA GLY A 24 -5.26 15.23 31.18
C GLY A 24 -4.33 14.13 30.65
N GLY A 25 -4.14 13.06 31.42
CA GLY A 25 -3.24 11.97 31.07
C GLY A 25 -3.36 10.87 32.11
N GLY A 26 -4.40 10.06 31.98
CA GLY A 26 -4.72 8.95 32.88
C GLY A 26 -6.04 8.27 32.53
N GLY A 27 -6.54 8.44 31.31
CA GLY A 27 -7.75 7.77 30.85
C GLY A 27 -7.46 6.30 30.51
N SER A 28 -8.46 5.42 30.64
CA SER A 28 -8.34 4.00 30.26
C SER A 28 -8.10 3.78 28.75
N THR A 29 -8.15 4.85 27.95
CA THR A 29 -7.93 4.85 26.49
C THR A 29 -6.54 5.32 26.07
N ASP A 30 -5.69 5.74 27.02
CA ASP A 30 -4.35 6.24 26.73
C ASP A 30 -3.43 5.13 26.21
N VAL A 31 -2.59 5.47 25.21
CA VAL A 31 -1.59 4.55 24.66
C VAL A 31 -0.23 4.80 25.32
N PHE A 32 0.30 3.77 26.00
CA PHE A 32 1.61 3.83 26.66
C PHE A 32 2.61 2.81 26.06
N PRO A 33 3.92 3.09 26.10
CA PRO A 33 4.95 2.11 25.76
C PRO A 33 4.80 0.84 26.60
N GLY A 34 4.78 -0.33 25.96
CA GLY A 34 4.75 -1.64 26.63
C GLY A 34 3.41 -2.03 27.29
N ALA A 35 2.39 -1.16 27.32
CA ALA A 35 1.07 -1.54 27.84
C ALA A 35 0.37 -2.55 26.90
N PRO A 36 -0.35 -3.56 27.44
CA PRO A 36 -1.20 -4.42 26.63
C PRO A 36 -2.22 -3.56 25.89
N ARG A 37 -2.18 -3.59 24.56
CA ARG A 37 -3.08 -2.77 23.74
C ARG A 37 -4.44 -3.44 23.73
N VAL A 38 -5.39 -2.88 24.47
CA VAL A 38 -6.78 -3.32 24.47
C VAL A 38 -7.40 -2.92 23.14
N PHE A 39 -7.71 -3.91 22.31
CA PHE A 39 -8.39 -3.70 21.04
C PHE A 39 -9.86 -3.43 21.32
N THR A 40 -10.27 -2.16 21.25
CA THR A 40 -11.69 -1.87 21.05
C THR A 40 -11.96 -2.04 19.56
N PRO A 41 -12.87 -2.94 19.14
CA PRO A 41 -13.26 -3.05 17.74
C PRO A 41 -13.73 -1.68 17.27
N THR A 42 -13.01 -1.10 16.32
CA THR A 42 -13.41 0.15 15.67
C THR A 42 -14.16 -0.19 14.39
N SER A 43 -15.14 0.63 14.02
CA SER A 43 -15.89 0.44 12.77
C SER A 43 -14.97 0.50 11.54
N GLY A 44 -15.33 -0.21 10.46
CA GLY A 44 -14.56 -0.30 9.22
C GLY A 44 -13.62 -1.52 9.14
N PRO A 45 -12.90 -1.71 8.02
CA PRO A 45 -12.13 -2.94 7.78
C PRO A 45 -10.80 -2.94 8.55
N ASP A 46 -10.38 -4.09 9.08
CA ASP A 46 -9.02 -4.28 9.64
C ASP A 46 -7.98 -4.52 8.53
N SER A 47 -7.96 -3.61 7.56
CA SER A 47 -7.07 -3.68 6.39
C SER A 47 -6.23 -2.43 6.19
N PHE A 48 -6.34 -1.43 7.08
CA PHE A 48 -5.44 -0.28 7.03
C PHE A 48 -3.99 -0.74 7.17
N LEU A 49 -3.09 -0.04 6.48
CA LEU A 49 -1.65 -0.36 6.43
C LEU A 49 -1.31 -1.75 5.84
N LEU A 50 -2.29 -2.44 5.22
CA LEU A 50 -2.06 -3.65 4.43
C LEU A 50 -2.15 -3.34 2.95
N PHE A 51 -1.38 -4.08 2.14
CA PHE A 51 -1.54 -3.99 0.70
C PHE A 51 -2.97 -4.37 0.27
N PRO A 52 -3.58 -3.65 -0.70
CA PRO A 52 -4.88 -4.01 -1.24
C PRO A 52 -4.95 -5.44 -1.80
N ASN A 53 -3.81 -5.97 -2.26
CA ASN A 53 -3.61 -7.40 -2.46
C ASN A 53 -2.67 -7.94 -1.36
N PRO A 54 -3.20 -8.46 -0.25
CA PRO A 54 -2.39 -8.98 0.85
C PRO A 54 -1.90 -10.40 0.62
N GLN A 55 -2.11 -10.96 -0.58
CA GLN A 55 -1.73 -12.34 -0.94
C GLN A 55 -2.33 -13.37 0.01
N LYS A 56 -3.66 -13.43 0.00
CA LYS A 56 -4.42 -14.41 0.79
C LYS A 56 -4.09 -15.84 0.32
N GLN A 57 -3.71 -16.67 1.28
CA GLN A 57 -3.43 -18.09 1.12
C GLN A 57 -4.69 -18.92 1.37
N ASP A 58 -4.63 -20.22 1.06
CA ASP A 58 -5.78 -21.13 1.15
C ASP A 58 -6.24 -21.34 2.61
N ASP A 59 -5.31 -21.24 3.57
CA ASP A 59 -5.59 -21.26 5.02
C ASP A 59 -6.15 -19.93 5.55
N GLY A 60 -6.34 -18.93 4.68
CA GLY A 60 -6.84 -17.61 5.00
C GLY A 60 -5.76 -16.62 5.47
N THR A 61 -4.52 -17.05 5.66
CA THR A 61 -3.43 -16.17 6.07
C THR A 61 -3.08 -15.16 4.98
N LEU A 62 -2.58 -13.99 5.40
CA LEU A 62 -2.16 -12.91 4.52
C LEU A 62 -0.63 -12.91 4.45
N GLN A 63 -0.05 -13.41 3.35
CA GLN A 63 1.39 -13.68 3.30
C GLN A 63 2.23 -12.44 3.58
N VAL A 64 1.92 -11.30 2.94
CA VAL A 64 2.67 -10.05 3.15
C VAL A 64 2.52 -9.48 4.56
N ALA A 65 1.54 -9.94 5.34
CA ALA A 65 1.32 -9.52 6.71
C ALA A 65 1.81 -10.54 7.76
N SER A 66 2.47 -11.61 7.32
CA SER A 66 2.93 -12.71 8.18
C SER A 66 4.31 -12.45 8.80
N LEU A 67 4.59 -13.07 9.95
CA LEU A 67 5.91 -13.04 10.58
C LEU A 67 7.00 -13.59 9.64
N ALA A 68 6.69 -14.65 8.88
CA ALA A 68 7.61 -15.23 7.91
C ALA A 68 8.06 -14.22 6.85
N TYR A 69 7.17 -13.32 6.43
CA TYR A 69 7.50 -12.24 5.50
C TYR A 69 8.50 -11.24 6.10
N ALA A 70 8.29 -10.85 7.36
CA ALA A 70 9.20 -9.98 8.09
C ALA A 70 10.57 -10.63 8.31
N THR A 71 10.59 -11.91 8.66
CA THR A 71 11.84 -12.68 8.81
C THR A 71 12.61 -12.70 7.50
N ALA A 72 11.97 -13.06 6.39
CA ALA A 72 12.61 -13.10 5.09
C ALA A 72 13.13 -11.72 4.66
N TYR A 73 12.41 -10.64 4.98
CA TYR A 73 12.84 -9.27 4.68
C TYR A 73 14.13 -8.91 5.43
N TYR A 74 14.18 -9.12 6.75
CA TYR A 74 15.36 -8.76 7.52
C TYR A 74 16.55 -9.69 7.27
N GLU A 75 16.31 -10.98 6.99
CA GLU A 75 17.36 -11.88 6.48
C GLU A 75 17.93 -11.38 5.14
N ALA A 76 17.14 -10.69 4.31
CA ALA A 76 17.59 -10.13 3.04
C ALA A 76 18.36 -8.81 3.18
N ILE A 77 17.91 -7.87 4.03
CA ILE A 77 18.51 -6.52 4.11
C ILE A 77 19.57 -6.37 5.20
N ASP A 78 19.54 -7.22 6.24
CA ASP A 78 20.41 -7.16 7.41
C ASP A 78 20.77 -8.57 7.93
N PRO A 79 21.43 -9.41 7.09
CA PRO A 79 21.68 -10.82 7.39
C PRO A 79 22.56 -11.06 8.63
N ASN A 80 23.38 -10.08 9.00
CA ASN A 80 24.29 -10.16 10.15
C ASN A 80 23.70 -9.54 11.43
N ASN A 81 22.47 -9.01 11.38
CA ASN A 81 21.87 -8.27 12.48
C ASN A 81 22.70 -7.04 12.92
N ASP A 82 23.27 -6.33 11.94
CA ASP A 82 24.01 -5.08 12.15
C ASP A 82 23.07 -3.91 12.47
N ARG A 83 21.75 -4.06 12.28
CA ARG A 83 20.71 -3.08 12.58
C ARG A 83 19.55 -3.67 13.40
N ASP A 84 19.80 -4.69 14.21
CA ASP A 84 18.78 -5.33 15.07
C ASP A 84 18.42 -4.53 16.33
N THR A 85 19.11 -3.41 16.59
CA THR A 85 18.77 -2.45 17.65
C THR A 85 18.95 -1.01 17.14
N LEU A 86 18.24 -0.06 17.75
CA LEU A 86 18.36 1.36 17.42
C LEU A 86 19.78 1.87 17.61
N ALA A 87 20.48 1.40 18.65
CA ALA A 87 21.87 1.76 18.91
C ALA A 87 22.80 1.29 17.78
N LYS A 88 22.68 0.01 17.38
CA LYS A 88 23.45 -0.51 16.24
C LYS A 88 23.09 0.19 14.93
N PHE A 89 21.80 0.44 14.67
CA PHE A 89 21.36 1.20 13.49
C PHE A 89 21.98 2.61 13.45
N LYS A 90 21.96 3.34 14.58
CA LYS A 90 22.56 4.67 14.67
C LYS A 90 24.07 4.64 14.46
N ALA A 91 24.76 3.68 15.09
CA ALA A 91 26.19 3.50 14.96
C ALA A 91 26.60 3.13 13.53
N PHE A 92 25.91 2.16 12.92
CA PHE A 92 26.16 1.73 11.55
C PHE A 92 26.03 2.89 10.55
N ASN A 93 25.00 3.74 10.75
CA ASN A 93 24.74 4.88 9.88
C ASN A 93 25.50 6.16 10.29
N GLY A 94 26.34 6.11 11.33
CA GLY A 94 27.21 7.22 11.74
C GLY A 94 26.51 8.41 12.42
N PHE A 95 25.31 8.25 12.95
CA PHE A 95 24.60 9.36 13.62
C PHE A 95 25.46 10.00 14.73
N GLY A 96 25.46 11.34 14.80
CA GLY A 96 26.26 12.09 15.76
C GLY A 96 27.76 12.22 15.40
N THR A 97 28.16 11.78 14.20
CA THR A 97 29.52 12.00 13.68
C THR A 97 29.52 13.02 12.53
N ALA A 98 30.68 13.40 11.99
CA ALA A 98 30.75 14.28 10.83
C ALA A 98 29.98 13.67 9.64
N GLY A 99 29.04 14.44 9.07
CA GLY A 99 28.22 14.00 7.93
C GLY A 99 28.89 14.28 6.58
N GLY A 100 28.20 13.87 5.52
CA GLY A 100 28.49 14.28 4.14
C GLY A 100 28.10 15.74 3.87
N PRO A 101 28.05 16.17 2.60
CA PRO A 101 27.79 17.57 2.22
C PRO A 101 26.49 18.17 2.79
N LEU A 102 25.42 17.39 2.90
CA LEU A 102 24.14 17.81 3.49
C LEU A 102 24.06 17.60 5.02
N GLY A 103 25.11 17.04 5.63
CA GLY A 103 25.24 16.91 7.07
C GLY A 103 24.20 16.04 7.76
N GLU A 104 23.88 16.40 9.00
CA GLU A 104 22.86 15.79 9.85
C GLU A 104 21.92 16.90 10.36
N GLU A 105 20.62 16.71 10.17
CA GLU A 105 19.60 17.68 10.52
C GLU A 105 18.53 17.05 11.42
N MET A 106 18.06 17.82 12.40
CA MET A 106 16.99 17.41 13.31
C MET A 106 15.83 18.40 13.23
N VAL A 107 14.62 17.87 13.11
CA VAL A 107 13.37 18.63 13.14
C VAL A 107 12.39 17.99 14.12
N ILE A 108 11.64 18.82 14.85
CA ILE A 108 10.55 18.37 15.72
C ILE A 108 9.26 19.06 15.29
N VAL A 109 8.27 18.30 14.83
CA VAL A 109 7.04 18.81 14.21
C VAL A 109 5.82 17.99 14.64
N GLY A 110 4.65 18.61 14.59
CA GLY A 110 3.38 17.89 14.71
C GLY A 110 2.88 17.45 13.34
N ASP A 111 2.70 16.15 13.13
CA ASP A 111 2.20 15.60 11.88
C ASP A 111 0.67 15.62 11.85
N GLN A 112 0.10 16.53 11.05
CA GLN A 112 -1.36 16.71 10.95
C GLN A 112 -2.00 15.92 9.79
N ARG A 113 -1.20 15.25 8.96
CA ARG A 113 -1.69 14.61 7.72
C ARG A 113 -1.57 13.09 7.71
N ASP A 114 -0.53 12.50 8.30
CA ASP A 114 -0.30 11.05 8.23
C ASP A 114 -0.86 10.31 9.46
N LEU A 115 -0.07 10.16 10.53
CA LEU A 115 -0.45 9.38 11.71
C LEU A 115 -0.72 10.22 12.97
N GLY A 116 -0.76 11.54 12.84
CA GLY A 116 -1.23 12.39 13.94
C GLY A 116 -0.20 12.52 15.08
N TYR A 117 1.06 12.15 14.86
CA TYR A 117 2.08 12.10 15.91
C TYR A 117 2.86 13.40 16.05
N GLY A 118 3.40 13.64 17.25
CA GLY A 118 4.56 14.48 17.40
C GLY A 118 5.77 13.70 16.91
N ARG A 119 6.53 14.26 15.98
CA ARG A 119 7.66 13.58 15.36
C ARG A 119 8.93 14.33 15.63
N LYS A 120 9.91 13.64 16.19
CA LYS A 120 11.30 14.07 16.22
C LYS A 120 12.07 13.26 15.20
N MET A 121 12.43 13.93 14.10
CA MET A 121 13.11 13.32 12.97
C MET A 121 14.55 13.81 12.92
N THR A 122 15.49 12.87 12.87
CA THR A 122 16.90 13.14 12.57
C THR A 122 17.22 12.49 11.23
N ALA A 123 17.63 13.30 10.26
CA ALA A 123 18.06 12.87 8.94
C ALA A 123 19.56 13.07 8.81
N ARG A 124 20.22 12.17 8.11
CA ARG A 124 21.67 12.19 7.91
C ARG A 124 22.02 11.80 6.50
N GLN A 125 22.96 12.52 5.91
CA GLN A 125 23.70 12.09 4.74
C GLN A 125 25.12 11.68 5.15
N ASN A 126 25.56 10.50 4.74
CA ASN A 126 26.95 10.04 4.88
C ASN A 126 27.83 10.55 3.74
N ALA A 127 29.14 10.49 3.91
CA ALA A 127 30.11 10.96 2.91
C ALA A 127 30.00 10.23 1.55
N ASP A 128 29.59 8.96 1.55
CA ASP A 128 29.33 8.16 0.35
C ASP A 128 27.95 8.44 -0.30
N GLY A 129 27.22 9.41 0.24
CA GLY A 129 25.87 9.79 -0.20
C GLY A 129 24.79 8.77 0.18
N THR A 130 25.03 7.81 1.06
CA THR A 130 23.95 7.05 1.70
C THR A 130 23.20 7.94 2.67
N LEU A 131 21.92 7.65 2.88
CA LEU A 131 21.05 8.43 3.76
C LEU A 131 20.50 7.54 4.87
N ALA A 132 20.30 8.12 6.04
CA ALA A 132 19.61 7.47 7.14
C ALA A 132 18.70 8.44 7.88
N PHE A 133 17.58 7.93 8.37
CA PHE A 133 16.56 8.69 9.08
C PHE A 133 16.17 7.93 10.34
N VAL A 134 16.06 8.65 11.46
CA VAL A 134 15.48 8.16 12.70
C VAL A 134 14.30 9.06 13.04
N VAL A 135 13.12 8.47 13.20
CA VAL A 135 11.88 9.19 13.52
C VAL A 135 11.29 8.62 14.80
N GLU A 136 11.43 9.37 15.89
CA GLU A 136 10.75 9.09 17.16
C GLU A 136 9.31 9.61 17.07
N ASN A 137 8.33 8.76 17.38
CA ASN A 137 6.91 9.09 17.26
C ASN A 137 6.26 9.17 18.65
N TYR A 138 5.60 10.29 18.93
CA TYR A 138 4.96 10.58 20.21
C TYR A 138 3.46 10.72 20.03
N LEU A 139 2.70 9.99 20.86
CA LEU A 139 1.24 10.00 20.85
C LEU A 139 0.73 10.15 22.29
N VAL A 140 0.03 11.25 22.55
CA VAL A 140 -0.67 11.51 23.81
C VAL A 140 -2.13 11.13 23.62
N GLY A 141 -2.64 10.22 24.46
CA GLY A 141 -4.01 9.72 24.39
C GLY A 141 -4.18 8.52 23.44
N ALA A 142 -5.37 8.41 22.85
CA ALA A 142 -5.76 7.29 21.98
C ALA A 142 -5.38 7.53 20.50
N TYR A 143 -5.38 6.45 19.70
CA TYR A 143 -5.30 6.57 18.24
C TYR A 143 -6.45 7.42 17.69
N GLY A 144 -6.13 8.50 16.99
CA GLY A 144 -7.14 9.42 16.49
C GLY A 144 -6.55 10.69 15.89
N ALA A 145 -7.40 11.71 15.74
CA ALA A 145 -7.00 12.99 15.18
C ALA A 145 -5.81 13.61 15.94
N TYR A 146 -4.98 14.34 15.21
CA TYR A 146 -3.83 15.05 15.76
C TYR A 146 -4.21 15.98 16.93
N SER A 147 -3.34 16.04 17.94
CA SER A 147 -3.39 16.98 19.06
C SER A 147 -2.03 17.66 19.24
N SER A 148 -2.02 18.95 19.57
CA SER A 148 -0.78 19.70 19.84
C SER A 148 0.03 19.13 21.01
N LEU A 149 -0.62 18.41 21.93
CA LEU A 149 0.06 17.70 23.01
C LEU A 149 1.08 16.66 22.49
N ASN A 150 0.83 16.10 21.30
CA ASN A 150 1.76 15.16 20.70
C ASN A 150 3.08 15.85 20.34
N LEU A 151 3.01 17.07 19.79
CA LEU A 151 4.18 17.90 19.52
C LEU A 151 4.89 18.30 20.83
N ASP A 152 4.14 18.72 21.85
CA ASP A 152 4.73 19.08 23.15
C ASP A 152 5.51 17.89 23.76
N ALA A 153 4.92 16.68 23.70
CA ALA A 153 5.59 15.45 24.14
C ALA A 153 6.88 15.15 23.35
N ALA A 154 6.89 15.41 22.04
CA ALA A 154 8.07 15.23 21.22
C ALA A 154 9.19 16.25 21.54
N ILE A 155 8.83 17.51 21.81
CA ILE A 155 9.76 18.59 22.18
C ILE A 155 10.51 18.21 23.45
N VAL A 156 9.81 17.72 24.48
CA VAL A 156 10.44 17.31 25.75
C VAL A 156 10.96 15.87 25.72
N SER A 157 10.78 15.15 24.60
CA SER A 157 11.12 13.72 24.46
C SER A 157 10.53 12.86 25.58
N GLU A 158 9.23 13.04 25.88
CA GLU A 158 8.55 12.37 26.99
C GLU A 158 8.40 10.86 26.71
N SER A 159 9.21 10.07 27.41
CA SER A 159 9.24 8.61 27.31
C SER A 159 7.88 7.95 27.52
N ARG A 160 7.01 8.51 28.37
CA ARG A 160 5.67 7.99 28.63
C ARG A 160 4.79 7.95 27.38
N TRP A 161 5.05 8.81 26.40
CA TRP A 161 4.26 8.94 25.17
C TRP A 161 5.02 8.51 23.92
N HIS A 162 6.23 7.97 24.06
CA HIS A 162 7.02 7.48 22.94
C HIS A 162 6.47 6.15 22.41
N LEU A 163 5.75 6.20 21.29
CA LEU A 163 5.06 5.05 20.71
C LEU A 163 6.03 4.07 20.03
N GLY A 164 7.11 4.59 19.45
CA GLY A 164 8.09 3.80 18.71
C GLY A 164 9.00 4.66 17.84
N THR A 165 10.16 4.10 17.50
CA THR A 165 11.14 4.75 16.64
C THR A 165 11.21 4.03 15.28
N ASN A 166 11.03 4.77 14.19
CA ASN A 166 11.24 4.25 12.84
C ASN A 166 12.65 4.61 12.36
N GLY A 167 13.35 3.64 11.80
CA GLY A 167 14.59 3.82 11.05
C GLY A 167 14.32 3.64 9.56
N ILE A 168 14.84 4.55 8.73
CA ILE A 168 14.85 4.38 7.28
C ILE A 168 16.28 4.55 6.78
N GLU A 169 16.73 3.66 5.92
CA GLU A 169 18.06 3.69 5.31
C GLU A 169 17.92 3.72 3.78
N PHE A 170 18.63 4.62 3.11
CA PHE A 170 18.82 4.61 1.65
C PHE A 170 20.28 4.27 1.37
N SER A 171 20.55 2.99 1.19
CA SER A 171 21.89 2.43 1.02
C SER A 171 21.86 1.17 0.17
N PRO A 172 23.02 0.70 -0.35
CA PRO A 172 23.06 -0.53 -1.11
C PRO A 172 22.68 -1.74 -0.25
N GLY A 173 21.93 -2.70 -0.83
CA GLY A 173 21.64 -3.97 -0.16
C GLY A 173 22.89 -4.86 -0.01
N PRO A 174 22.84 -5.90 0.83
CA PRO A 174 23.93 -6.87 0.91
C PRO A 174 24.29 -7.45 -0.47
N GLY A 175 25.55 -7.25 -0.88
CA GLY A 175 26.05 -7.72 -2.19
C GLY A 175 25.69 -6.84 -3.40
N GLY A 176 25.10 -5.65 -3.18
CA GLY A 176 24.82 -4.67 -4.24
C GLY A 176 25.53 -3.33 -4.04
N THR A 177 25.50 -2.51 -5.08
CA THR A 177 25.97 -1.12 -5.17
C THR A 177 24.81 -0.11 -5.35
N ILE A 178 23.65 -0.54 -5.82
CA ILE A 178 22.46 0.28 -6.03
C ILE A 178 21.74 0.52 -4.70
N LYS A 179 21.58 1.79 -4.34
CA LYS A 179 20.89 2.25 -3.14
C LYS A 179 19.37 2.14 -3.30
N PHE A 180 18.71 1.61 -2.28
CA PHE A 180 17.25 1.57 -2.18
C PHE A 180 16.80 1.77 -0.74
N VAL A 181 15.52 2.06 -0.55
CA VAL A 181 14.93 2.36 0.77
C VAL A 181 14.68 1.07 1.56
N LYS A 182 15.16 1.03 2.81
CA LYS A 182 14.97 -0.06 3.77
C LYS A 182 14.31 0.46 5.04
N PHE A 183 13.46 -0.37 5.65
CA PHE A 183 12.66 0.02 6.81
C PHE A 183 13.00 -0.79 8.05
N TYR A 184 13.13 -0.09 9.17
CA TYR A 184 13.33 -0.64 10.49
C TYR A 184 12.35 0.03 11.45
N THR A 185 11.82 -0.73 12.41
CA THR A 185 11.06 -0.15 13.52
C THR A 185 11.65 -0.72 14.80
N PHE A 186 11.87 0.15 15.77
CA PHE A 186 12.49 -0.19 17.03
C PHE A 186 11.51 0.03 18.17
N ASP A 187 11.53 -0.91 19.10
CA ASP A 187 10.81 -0.82 20.36
C ASP A 187 11.24 0.43 21.13
N PRO A 188 10.30 1.26 21.60
CA PRO A 188 10.62 2.55 22.22
C PRO A 188 11.34 2.44 23.57
N VAL A 189 11.32 1.26 24.20
CA VAL A 189 11.90 1.03 25.54
C VAL A 189 13.24 0.30 25.43
N THR A 190 13.26 -0.83 24.72
CA THR A 190 14.43 -1.70 24.60
C THR A 190 15.34 -1.31 23.44
N GLY A 191 14.81 -0.55 22.47
CA GLY A 191 15.51 -0.26 21.22
C GLY A 191 15.65 -1.46 20.28
N THR A 192 15.07 -2.62 20.61
CA THR A 192 15.16 -3.84 19.78
C THR A 192 14.33 -3.68 18.51
N ARG A 193 14.81 -4.18 17.37
CA ARG A 193 14.06 -4.20 16.12
C ARG A 193 12.81 -5.06 16.26
N LEU A 194 11.66 -4.50 15.92
CA LEU A 194 10.39 -5.19 15.87
C LEU A 194 10.25 -5.93 14.54
N MET A 195 9.53 -7.05 14.56
CA MET A 195 9.12 -7.79 13.35
C MET A 195 7.68 -7.43 12.94
N MET A 196 6.89 -6.99 13.91
CA MET A 196 5.48 -6.65 13.77
C MET A 196 5.26 -5.27 14.40
N GLY A 197 4.57 -4.38 13.69
CA GLY A 197 4.20 -3.06 14.19
C GLY A 197 2.69 -2.93 14.34
N ASN A 198 2.24 -2.21 15.37
CA ASN A 198 0.85 -1.77 15.49
C ASN A 198 0.86 -0.24 15.50
N LEU A 199 0.48 0.38 14.37
CA LEU A 199 0.55 1.84 14.20
C LEU A 199 -0.82 2.50 14.19
N ASP A 200 -1.91 1.75 14.24
CA ASP A 200 -3.28 2.25 14.11
C ASP A 200 -4.24 1.71 15.19
N GLY A 201 -3.71 0.95 16.14
CA GLY A 201 -4.48 0.34 17.21
C GLY A 201 -5.30 -0.88 16.79
N ARG A 202 -5.12 -1.40 15.57
CA ARG A 202 -5.96 -2.50 15.02
C ARG A 202 -5.28 -3.86 14.95
N GLY A 203 -4.04 -3.96 15.39
CA GLY A 203 -3.34 -5.24 15.48
C GLY A 203 -1.90 -5.13 15.03
N ALA A 204 -1.11 -6.16 15.31
CA ALA A 204 0.24 -6.24 14.79
C ALA A 204 0.21 -6.60 13.30
N LYS A 205 0.93 -5.85 12.48
CA LYS A 205 1.10 -6.08 11.03
C LYS A 205 2.60 -6.22 10.75
N ALA A 206 2.96 -7.15 9.86
CA ALA A 206 4.37 -7.43 9.57
C ALA A 206 5.10 -6.24 8.95
N LEU A 207 6.37 -6.07 9.35
CA LEU A 207 7.30 -5.21 8.64
C LEU A 207 7.88 -6.00 7.44
N PRO A 208 8.16 -5.38 6.29
CA PRO A 208 8.08 -3.94 6.01
C PRO A 208 6.71 -3.50 5.48
N THR A 209 5.70 -4.37 5.42
CA THR A 209 4.43 -4.12 4.73
C THR A 209 3.73 -2.84 5.17
N VAL A 210 3.73 -2.56 6.48
CA VAL A 210 3.18 -1.32 7.02
C VAL A 210 3.87 -0.09 6.42
N CYS A 211 5.21 -0.10 6.40
CA CYS A 211 6.01 0.99 5.86
C CYS A 211 5.87 1.09 4.34
N ALA A 212 5.96 -0.04 3.63
CA ALA A 212 5.89 -0.10 2.17
C ALA A 212 4.53 0.35 1.61
N SER A 213 3.44 0.13 2.36
CA SER A 213 2.10 0.60 1.99
C SER A 213 2.05 2.13 1.91
N CYS A 214 2.67 2.82 2.87
CA CYS A 214 2.77 4.28 2.85
C CYS A 214 3.85 4.77 1.87
N HIS A 215 4.99 4.08 1.78
CA HIS A 215 6.19 4.54 1.08
C HIS A 215 6.29 4.09 -0.39
N GLY A 216 5.20 3.79 -1.08
CA GLY A 216 5.32 3.50 -2.51
C GLY A 216 5.85 2.09 -2.87
N GLY A 217 6.13 1.23 -1.88
CA GLY A 217 6.72 -0.10 -2.08
C GLY A 217 5.76 -1.18 -2.57
N ARG A 218 6.30 -2.33 -2.97
CA ARG A 218 5.56 -3.51 -3.45
C ARG A 218 5.40 -4.59 -2.38
N GLY A 219 4.30 -5.34 -2.44
CA GLY A 219 4.05 -6.54 -1.63
C GLY A 219 4.11 -7.80 -2.49
N ASP A 220 5.30 -8.13 -3.00
CA ASP A 220 5.53 -9.29 -3.85
C ASP A 220 5.71 -10.56 -3.00
N PRO A 221 5.32 -11.75 -3.52
CA PRO A 221 5.26 -12.97 -2.71
C PRO A 221 6.65 -13.49 -2.39
N LEU A 222 6.77 -14.24 -1.29
CA LEU A 222 8.02 -14.94 -0.99
C LEU A 222 8.33 -15.96 -2.08
N THR A 223 9.60 -16.09 -2.42
CA THR A 223 10.08 -17.12 -3.34
C THR A 223 10.03 -18.48 -2.64
N PRO A 224 9.91 -19.61 -3.38
CA PRO A 224 9.79 -20.93 -2.77
C PRO A 224 10.95 -21.25 -1.83
N ALA A 225 10.68 -22.10 -0.82
CA ALA A 225 11.72 -22.68 0.03
C ALA A 225 12.54 -23.75 -0.71
N THR A 226 11.90 -24.49 -1.62
CA THR A 226 12.55 -25.43 -2.51
C THR A 226 13.58 -24.70 -3.38
N GLY A 227 14.81 -25.22 -3.43
CA GLY A 227 15.93 -24.58 -4.13
C GLY A 227 16.59 -23.42 -3.41
N SER A 228 16.12 -23.05 -2.21
CA SER A 228 16.83 -22.10 -1.34
C SER A 228 17.95 -22.82 -0.58
N ALA A 229 19.15 -22.23 -0.55
CA ALA A 229 20.29 -22.76 0.19
C ALA A 229 20.01 -22.92 1.70
N THR A 230 19.06 -22.15 2.26
CA THR A 230 18.67 -22.21 3.67
C THR A 230 17.49 -23.14 3.95
N GLY A 231 16.85 -23.69 2.91
CA GLY A 231 15.59 -24.44 3.03
C GLY A 231 14.40 -23.59 3.50
N LYS A 232 14.52 -22.26 3.51
CA LYS A 232 13.45 -21.32 3.85
C LYS A 232 12.99 -20.55 2.62
N ALA A 233 11.73 -20.13 2.63
CA ALA A 233 11.21 -19.16 1.66
C ALA A 233 11.97 -17.83 1.83
N LEU A 234 12.35 -17.21 0.71
CA LEU A 234 13.17 -16.00 0.70
C LEU A 234 12.39 -14.79 0.21
N PHE A 235 12.84 -13.59 0.59
CA PHE A 235 12.19 -12.35 0.16
C PHE A 235 12.26 -12.17 -1.35
N ALA A 236 11.20 -11.62 -1.96
CA ALA A 236 11.10 -11.46 -3.40
C ALA A 236 12.31 -10.75 -4.02
N ARG A 237 12.67 -11.16 -5.24
CA ARG A 237 13.58 -10.43 -6.12
C ARG A 237 12.76 -9.49 -6.99
N LEU A 238 13.15 -8.22 -7.05
CA LEU A 238 12.53 -7.29 -7.99
C LEU A 238 13.24 -7.40 -9.34
N MET A 239 12.62 -8.11 -10.28
CA MET A 239 13.23 -8.42 -11.59
C MET A 239 13.43 -7.18 -12.48
N ASN A 240 12.70 -6.10 -12.19
CA ASN A 240 12.60 -4.90 -13.02
C ASN A 240 12.95 -3.61 -12.26
N ALA A 241 14.02 -3.64 -11.46
CA ALA A 241 14.58 -2.48 -10.77
C ALA A 241 16.09 -2.38 -11.10
N ALA A 242 16.72 -1.22 -10.93
CA ALA A 242 18.15 -1.11 -11.26
C ALA A 242 19.03 -2.00 -10.35
N SER A 243 18.57 -2.30 -9.14
CA SER A 243 19.19 -3.29 -8.25
C SER A 243 19.23 -4.71 -8.85
N ALA A 244 18.47 -4.98 -9.93
CA ALA A 244 18.52 -6.24 -10.67
C ALA A 244 19.66 -6.33 -11.68
N THR A 245 20.17 -5.18 -12.12
CA THR A 245 21.28 -5.09 -13.09
C THR A 245 22.65 -4.92 -12.41
N ASP A 246 22.68 -4.99 -11.08
CA ASP A 246 23.82 -4.73 -10.22
C ASP A 246 24.56 -6.03 -9.85
N VAL A 247 25.89 -6.03 -9.94
CA VAL A 247 26.67 -7.19 -10.43
C VAL A 247 27.39 -7.96 -9.33
N VAL A 248 26.87 -9.15 -8.99
CA VAL A 248 27.66 -10.36 -8.62
C VAL A 248 27.02 -11.64 -9.21
N LEU A 249 25.72 -11.59 -9.59
CA LEU A 249 25.08 -12.52 -10.54
C LEU A 249 24.25 -11.72 -11.56
N PRO A 250 24.83 -11.38 -12.73
CA PRO A 250 24.13 -10.61 -13.75
C PRO A 250 23.29 -11.56 -14.63
N ALA A 251 21.99 -11.71 -14.32
CA ALA A 251 20.90 -12.10 -15.25
C ALA A 251 19.58 -12.53 -14.57
N GLN A 252 19.54 -12.75 -13.25
CA GLN A 252 18.47 -13.56 -12.60
C GLN A 252 17.64 -12.81 -11.54
N GLY A 253 17.74 -11.47 -11.50
CA GLY A 253 16.77 -10.60 -10.82
C GLY A 253 17.14 -10.09 -9.43
N GLY A 254 17.07 -8.77 -9.25
CA GLY A 254 17.09 -7.94 -8.02
C GLY A 254 17.96 -8.36 -6.82
N VAL A 255 18.61 -7.40 -6.17
CA VAL A 255 19.00 -7.58 -4.76
C VAL A 255 17.72 -7.82 -3.94
N ARG A 256 17.72 -8.86 -3.10
CA ARG A 256 16.57 -9.15 -2.24
C ARG A 256 16.39 -8.04 -1.21
N GLY A 257 15.13 -7.76 -0.88
CA GLY A 257 14.76 -6.73 0.10
C GLY A 257 14.56 -5.34 -0.50
N ASP A 258 14.86 -5.12 -1.78
CA ASP A 258 14.35 -3.97 -2.50
C ASP A 258 12.83 -4.11 -2.66
N LEU A 259 12.10 -3.05 -2.32
CA LEU A 259 10.64 -2.97 -2.41
C LEU A 259 10.19 -2.00 -3.51
N GLY A 260 11.12 -1.25 -4.12
CA GLY A 260 10.81 -0.09 -4.97
C GLY A 260 10.21 1.10 -4.20
N ALA A 261 10.38 1.13 -2.87
CA ALA A 261 9.84 2.17 -2.01
C ALA A 261 10.62 3.49 -2.13
N GLN A 262 9.95 4.61 -1.82
CA GLN A 262 10.44 5.98 -1.96
C GLN A 262 10.34 6.74 -0.63
N LEU A 263 11.16 7.77 -0.47
CA LEU A 263 11.08 8.69 0.68
C LEU A 263 9.99 9.74 0.44
N HIS A 264 9.24 10.07 1.49
CA HIS A 264 8.24 11.13 1.42
C HIS A 264 8.88 12.52 1.38
N PRO A 265 8.32 13.47 0.60
CA PRO A 265 8.63 14.88 0.79
C PRO A 265 8.05 15.35 2.13
N LEU A 266 8.83 16.15 2.86
CA LEU A 266 8.34 16.84 4.05
C LEU A 266 7.69 18.15 3.58
N GLU A 267 6.38 18.28 3.75
CA GLU A 267 5.62 19.47 3.36
C GLU A 267 5.45 20.41 4.56
N PRO A 268 6.13 21.57 4.64
CA PRO A 268 6.00 22.47 5.79
C PRO A 268 4.55 22.93 6.04
N ALA A 269 3.73 23.05 4.99
CA ALA A 269 2.31 23.39 5.11
C ALA A 269 1.43 22.28 5.74
N SER A 270 1.97 21.08 5.92
CA SER A 270 1.27 19.94 6.55
C SER A 270 1.60 19.75 8.03
N PHE A 271 2.57 20.51 8.54
CA PHE A 271 3.09 20.36 9.89
C PHE A 271 2.60 21.45 10.83
N ASP A 272 2.41 21.06 12.08
CA ASP A 272 2.33 21.96 13.21
C ASP A 272 3.73 22.31 13.72
N PHE A 273 3.88 23.54 14.18
CA PHE A 273 5.14 24.08 14.71
C PHE A 273 4.90 24.75 16.06
N SER A 274 5.83 24.58 16.98
CA SER A 274 5.72 25.19 18.30
C SER A 274 6.11 26.68 18.24
N SER A 275 5.55 27.46 19.15
CA SER A 275 5.99 28.85 19.39
C SER A 275 7.25 28.93 20.27
N THR A 276 7.69 27.82 20.85
CA THR A 276 8.88 27.76 21.71
C THR A 276 10.16 28.04 20.91
N PRO A 277 11.09 28.88 21.43
CA PRO A 277 12.40 29.07 20.84
C PRO A 277 13.11 27.74 20.58
N GLY A 278 13.77 27.60 19.42
CA GLY A 278 14.32 26.34 18.90
C GLY A 278 13.37 25.53 17.99
N PHE A 279 12.04 25.67 18.10
CA PHE A 279 11.07 24.79 17.43
C PHE A 279 10.05 25.50 16.54
N THR A 280 10.22 26.80 16.32
CA THR A 280 9.36 27.56 15.41
C THR A 280 9.59 27.18 13.97
N ARG A 281 8.55 27.40 13.15
CA ARG A 281 8.62 27.19 11.70
C ARG A 281 9.84 27.87 11.07
N VAL A 282 10.08 29.13 11.39
CA VAL A 282 11.20 29.92 10.83
C VAL A 282 12.56 29.24 11.05
N MET A 283 12.74 28.57 12.20
CA MET A 283 13.99 27.86 12.49
C MET A 283 14.07 26.48 11.84
N LEU A 284 12.94 25.76 11.74
CA LEU A 284 12.92 24.39 11.25
C LEU A 284 12.79 24.29 9.74
N GLU A 285 12.27 25.31 9.05
CA GLU A 285 12.01 25.24 7.61
C GLU A 285 13.28 25.08 6.77
N SER A 286 14.38 25.73 7.15
CA SER A 286 15.67 25.53 6.48
C SER A 286 16.21 24.11 6.65
N LYS A 287 15.98 23.50 7.81
CA LYS A 287 16.34 22.10 8.10
C LYS A 287 15.47 21.14 7.30
N ILE A 288 14.15 21.39 7.26
CA ILE A 288 13.20 20.62 6.43
C ILE A 288 13.61 20.66 4.97
N LYS A 289 14.05 21.82 4.47
CA LYS A 289 14.56 21.99 3.11
C LYS A 289 15.82 21.15 2.86
N THR A 290 16.78 21.12 3.78
CA THR A 290 17.93 20.22 3.69
C THR A 290 17.51 18.75 3.64
N ILE A 291 16.55 18.35 4.47
CA ILE A 291 15.97 16.99 4.46
C ILE A 291 15.29 16.70 3.11
N ASN A 292 14.52 17.64 2.57
CA ASN A 292 13.90 17.51 1.26
C ASN A 292 14.91 17.41 0.13
N LYS A 293 16.09 18.05 0.26
CA LYS A 293 17.19 17.85 -0.67
C LYS A 293 17.74 16.42 -0.59
N MET A 294 17.87 15.84 0.61
CA MET A 294 18.21 14.42 0.77
C MET A 294 17.16 13.51 0.11
N VAL A 295 15.87 13.79 0.34
CA VAL A 295 14.75 13.08 -0.31
C VAL A 295 14.87 13.16 -1.83
N LEU A 296 15.05 14.36 -2.40
CA LEU A 296 15.21 14.53 -3.85
C LEU A 296 16.35 13.65 -4.39
N CYS A 297 17.51 13.66 -3.72
CA CYS A 297 18.68 12.87 -4.13
C CYS A 297 18.48 11.36 -4.05
N SER A 298 17.51 10.88 -3.27
CA SER A 298 17.16 9.45 -3.22
C SER A 298 16.35 8.97 -4.43
N LEU A 299 15.73 9.90 -5.17
CA LEU A 299 14.82 9.57 -6.27
C LEU A 299 15.58 9.43 -7.60
N PRO A 300 15.30 8.38 -8.39
CA PRO A 300 15.84 8.29 -9.75
C PRO A 300 15.25 9.39 -10.66
N ASN A 301 15.97 9.76 -11.72
CA ASN A 301 15.62 10.81 -12.69
C ASN A 301 15.47 10.23 -14.10
N PRO A 302 14.31 10.37 -14.78
CA PRO A 302 14.16 9.92 -16.17
C PRO A 302 14.90 10.79 -17.20
N GLY A 303 15.31 12.01 -16.83
CA GLY A 303 16.03 12.94 -17.71
C GLY A 303 17.49 13.18 -17.30
N ALA A 304 18.15 14.12 -17.98
CA ALA A 304 19.49 14.55 -17.60
C ALA A 304 19.47 15.23 -16.23
N ALA A 305 20.33 14.77 -15.32
CA ALA A 305 20.48 15.33 -13.98
C ALA A 305 21.37 16.57 -14.01
N THR A 306 20.79 17.76 -13.82
CA THR A 306 21.52 19.03 -13.71
C THR A 306 21.12 19.77 -12.44
N GLY A 307 22.02 20.61 -11.94
CA GLY A 307 21.79 21.47 -10.78
C GLY A 307 21.22 20.71 -9.58
N ASP A 308 20.00 21.00 -9.13
CA ASP A 308 19.42 20.32 -7.97
C ASP A 308 19.18 18.81 -8.18
N ASP A 309 19.05 18.36 -9.43
CA ASP A 309 18.91 16.94 -9.76
C ASP A 309 20.25 16.21 -9.87
N ALA A 310 21.40 16.91 -9.84
CA ALA A 310 22.71 16.32 -10.13
C ALA A 310 23.09 15.12 -9.22
N CYS A 311 22.48 15.01 -8.04
CA CYS A 311 22.67 13.89 -7.12
C CYS A 311 21.82 12.65 -7.43
N ARG A 312 20.89 12.74 -8.39
CA ARG A 312 19.93 11.68 -8.73
C ARG A 312 20.51 10.76 -9.80
N ARG A 313 20.36 9.46 -9.61
CA ARG A 313 20.72 8.46 -10.63
C ARG A 313 19.72 8.50 -11.78
N THR A 314 20.17 8.21 -13.00
CA THR A 314 19.29 7.97 -14.16
C THR A 314 18.36 6.78 -13.90
N ALA A 315 17.05 6.98 -14.08
CA ALA A 315 16.04 5.95 -13.96
C ALA A 315 16.08 4.98 -15.16
N ILE A 316 15.77 3.70 -14.93
CA ILE A 316 15.31 2.81 -16.01
C ILE A 316 13.78 2.90 -16.16
N ASN A 317 13.23 2.40 -17.27
CA ASN A 317 11.81 2.52 -17.60
C ASN A 317 10.88 1.89 -16.53
N ASP A 318 11.33 0.86 -15.83
CA ASP A 318 10.53 0.14 -14.84
C ASP A 318 10.66 0.67 -13.41
N GLU A 319 11.53 1.65 -13.18
CA GLU A 319 11.69 2.29 -11.89
C GLU A 319 10.70 3.43 -11.67
N TYR A 320 10.61 3.87 -10.42
CA TYR A 320 9.80 5.01 -10.02
C TYR A 320 10.13 6.25 -10.87
N GLN A 321 9.10 6.87 -11.42
CA GLN A 321 9.18 8.13 -12.16
C GLN A 321 8.01 9.05 -11.80
N GLY A 322 7.47 8.90 -10.58
CA GLY A 322 6.33 9.66 -10.10
C GLY A 322 6.69 11.11 -9.73
N THR A 323 5.77 11.77 -9.02
CA THR A 323 5.68 13.24 -8.98
C THR A 323 6.38 13.91 -7.80
N VAL A 324 6.99 13.15 -6.86
CA VAL A 324 7.69 13.74 -5.69
C VAL A 324 8.66 14.85 -6.08
N ALA A 325 9.50 14.65 -7.10
CA ALA A 325 10.51 15.63 -7.46
C ALA A 325 9.90 16.94 -7.97
N ALA A 326 8.83 16.85 -8.77
CA ALA A 326 8.10 18.02 -9.25
C ALA A 326 7.42 18.76 -8.09
N HIS A 327 6.77 18.02 -7.18
CA HIS A 327 6.13 18.57 -5.98
C HIS A 327 7.14 19.24 -5.04
N LEU A 328 8.30 18.61 -4.82
CA LEU A 328 9.39 19.19 -4.03
C LEU A 328 9.82 20.53 -4.60
N LYS A 329 10.08 20.61 -5.91
CA LYS A 329 10.52 21.85 -6.54
C LYS A 329 9.44 22.93 -6.50
N ASP A 330 8.17 22.56 -6.73
CA ASP A 330 7.05 23.50 -6.65
C ASP A 330 6.97 24.19 -5.28
N MET A 331 7.12 23.43 -4.19
CA MET A 331 7.15 23.98 -2.82
C MET A 331 8.19 25.09 -2.62
N TYR A 332 9.25 25.10 -3.44
CA TYR A 332 10.34 26.08 -3.38
C TYR A 332 10.40 26.99 -4.64
N GLY A 333 9.32 27.11 -5.40
CA GLY A 333 9.23 28.08 -6.51
C GLY A 333 9.34 27.48 -7.93
N GLY A 334 9.32 26.15 -8.07
CA GLY A 334 8.95 25.45 -9.30
C GLY A 334 10.01 25.34 -10.40
N GLY A 335 11.18 25.96 -10.23
CA GLY A 335 12.29 25.88 -11.20
C GLY A 335 13.23 24.69 -10.97
N ALA A 336 14.10 24.41 -11.94
CA ALA A 336 15.01 23.26 -11.91
C ALA A 336 15.96 23.23 -10.70
N ASP A 337 16.40 24.41 -10.22
CA ASP A 337 17.40 24.61 -9.16
C ASP A 337 16.85 25.41 -7.96
N THR A 338 15.58 25.13 -7.61
CA THR A 338 14.82 25.98 -6.68
C THR A 338 14.76 25.47 -5.25
N LEU A 339 15.34 24.30 -4.92
CA LEU A 339 15.57 23.90 -3.52
C LEU A 339 16.60 24.81 -2.83
N GLN A 340 16.92 25.98 -3.41
CA GLN A 340 17.64 27.09 -2.81
C GLN A 340 16.72 28.17 -2.21
N ASN A 341 15.42 28.19 -2.53
CA ASN A 341 14.46 29.15 -1.98
C ASN A 341 13.86 28.68 -0.63
N ALA A 342 13.13 29.55 0.06
CA ALA A 342 12.30 29.17 1.22
C ALA A 342 10.93 28.63 0.77
N ALA A 343 10.26 27.84 1.60
CA ALA A 343 8.92 27.38 1.30
C ALA A 343 7.93 28.50 1.62
N ALA A 344 7.49 29.24 0.61
CA ALA A 344 6.71 30.47 0.81
C ALA A 344 5.30 30.23 1.38
N ASN A 345 4.75 29.03 1.24
CA ASN A 345 3.34 28.74 1.51
C ASN A 345 3.12 28.14 2.89
N THR A 346 2.26 28.77 3.69
CA THR A 346 1.79 28.24 4.98
C THR A 346 0.64 27.24 4.82
N THR A 347 -0.05 27.29 3.68
CA THR A 347 -1.11 26.37 3.28
C THR A 347 -0.77 25.71 1.96
N ASP A 348 -1.17 24.46 1.79
CA ASP A 348 -0.95 23.71 0.56
C ASP A 348 -1.94 24.13 -0.53
N THR A 349 -1.44 24.85 -1.52
CA THR A 349 -2.19 25.36 -2.67
C THR A 349 -1.72 24.76 -4.00
N TYR A 350 -0.87 23.73 -3.94
CA TYR A 350 -0.30 23.13 -5.14
C TYR A 350 -1.39 22.48 -6.00
N VAL A 351 -1.39 22.78 -7.30
CA VAL A 351 -2.21 22.11 -8.31
C VAL A 351 -1.32 21.77 -9.50
N PRO A 352 -1.08 20.48 -9.82
CA PRO A 352 -0.35 20.10 -11.01
C PRO A 352 -1.02 20.63 -12.27
N ALA A 353 -0.25 20.95 -13.31
CA ALA A 353 -0.79 21.47 -14.57
C ALA A 353 -1.88 20.54 -15.17
N GLY A 354 -1.71 19.22 -15.04
CA GLY A 354 -2.68 18.22 -15.49
C GLY A 354 -4.02 18.22 -14.74
N TRP A 355 -4.16 19.03 -13.69
CA TRP A 355 -5.36 19.21 -12.88
C TRP A 355 -5.98 20.60 -13.00
N ALA A 356 -5.43 21.51 -13.80
CA ALA A 356 -5.87 22.90 -13.85
C ALA A 356 -7.39 23.06 -14.08
N ALA A 357 -7.99 22.21 -14.92
CA ALA A 357 -9.43 22.21 -15.20
C ALA A 357 -10.30 21.58 -14.09
N GLN A 358 -9.70 20.91 -13.11
CA GLN A 358 -10.34 20.18 -12.01
C GLN A 358 -9.69 20.53 -10.65
N SER A 359 -9.20 21.77 -10.52
CA SER A 359 -8.44 22.24 -9.35
C SER A 359 -9.21 22.11 -8.03
N ALA A 360 -10.53 22.33 -8.05
CA ALA A 360 -11.38 22.18 -6.87
C ALA A 360 -11.45 20.74 -6.38
N LEU A 361 -11.62 19.75 -7.27
CA LEU A 361 -11.58 18.33 -6.89
C LEU A 361 -10.18 17.95 -6.37
N TYR A 362 -9.14 18.49 -7.00
CA TYR A 362 -7.77 18.24 -6.57
C TYR A 362 -7.51 18.76 -5.15
N LEU A 363 -7.67 20.06 -4.91
CA LEU A 363 -7.32 20.70 -3.64
C LEU A 363 -8.16 20.20 -2.47
N ASN A 364 -9.46 19.96 -2.71
CA ASN A 364 -10.38 19.57 -1.65
C ASN A 364 -10.33 18.06 -1.34
N THR A 365 -10.06 17.21 -2.34
CA THR A 365 -10.09 15.75 -2.16
C THR A 365 -8.75 15.10 -2.42
N GLN A 366 -8.21 15.21 -3.64
CA GLN A 366 -7.03 14.43 -4.04
C GLN A 366 -5.81 14.81 -3.20
N ALA A 367 -5.53 16.10 -3.03
CA ALA A 367 -4.44 16.63 -2.22
C ALA A 367 -4.57 16.25 -0.74
N GLN A 368 -5.80 16.23 -0.22
CA GLN A 368 -6.07 15.99 1.20
C GLN A 368 -6.02 14.51 1.59
N ALA A 369 -6.34 13.60 0.66
CA ALA A 369 -6.58 12.19 1.00
C ALA A 369 -5.81 11.17 0.14
N CYS A 370 -5.36 11.54 -1.05
CA CYS A 370 -4.76 10.61 -2.01
C CYS A 370 -3.28 10.92 -2.28
N ARG A 371 -2.92 12.19 -2.42
CA ARG A 371 -1.63 12.64 -2.95
C ARG A 371 -0.45 12.05 -2.22
N VAL A 372 -0.45 12.09 -0.88
CA VAL A 372 0.65 11.60 -0.03
C VAL A 372 1.13 10.20 -0.44
N CYS A 373 0.19 9.28 -0.70
CA CYS A 373 0.53 7.93 -1.11
C CYS A 373 0.75 7.82 -2.62
N HIS A 374 -0.07 8.50 -3.43
CA HIS A 374 -0.04 8.36 -4.89
C HIS A 374 1.17 9.06 -5.55
N LEU A 375 1.69 10.13 -4.94
CA LEU A 375 2.92 10.79 -5.42
C LEU A 375 4.14 9.88 -5.37
N LEU A 376 4.15 8.86 -4.50
CA LEU A 376 5.21 7.84 -4.40
C LEU A 376 4.98 6.63 -5.31
N ARG A 377 3.98 6.68 -6.20
CA ARG A 377 3.66 5.61 -7.15
C ARG A 377 3.96 6.09 -8.57
N GLY A 378 3.90 5.15 -9.50
CA GLY A 378 4.13 5.41 -10.91
C GLY A 378 5.56 5.05 -11.33
N THR A 379 5.66 4.19 -12.34
CA THR A 379 6.92 3.89 -13.03
C THR A 379 6.88 4.48 -14.43
N GLY A 380 8.02 4.56 -15.13
CA GLY A 380 8.04 5.03 -16.53
C GLY A 380 7.09 4.22 -17.42
N ASN A 381 7.09 2.90 -17.26
CA ASN A 381 6.20 2.00 -18.00
C ASN A 381 4.73 2.05 -17.55
N GLN A 382 4.41 2.56 -16.36
CA GLN A 382 3.06 2.62 -15.78
C GLN A 382 2.90 3.81 -14.83
N SER A 383 2.74 5.01 -15.39
CA SER A 383 2.66 6.24 -14.59
C SER A 383 1.26 6.55 -14.06
N ASP A 384 0.19 5.98 -14.64
CA ASP A 384 -1.19 6.43 -14.37
C ASP A 384 -1.62 6.44 -12.89
N ILE A 385 -1.03 5.58 -12.06
CA ILE A 385 -1.36 5.49 -10.63
C ILE A 385 -0.81 6.67 -9.81
N ASP A 386 0.09 7.49 -10.36
CA ASP A 386 0.60 8.70 -9.70
C ASP A 386 -0.45 9.82 -9.59
N PHE A 387 -1.50 9.74 -10.42
CA PHE A 387 -2.56 10.74 -10.55
C PHE A 387 -2.04 12.17 -10.77
N GLU A 388 -0.96 12.33 -11.52
CA GLU A 388 -0.39 13.64 -11.88
C GLU A 388 -1.37 14.50 -12.71
N SER A 389 -2.30 13.86 -13.43
CA SER A 389 -3.33 14.52 -14.21
C SER A 389 -4.73 14.00 -13.88
N PHE A 390 -5.75 14.83 -14.14
CA PHE A 390 -7.13 14.40 -14.00
C PHE A 390 -7.48 13.22 -14.91
N ALA A 391 -6.91 13.15 -16.12
CA ALA A 391 -7.14 12.02 -17.03
C ALA A 391 -6.67 10.69 -16.45
N LYS A 392 -5.48 10.69 -15.83
CA LYS A 392 -4.95 9.51 -15.11
C LYS A 392 -5.88 9.10 -13.96
N PHE A 393 -6.32 10.07 -13.15
CA PHE A 393 -7.25 9.85 -12.06
C PHE A 393 -8.63 9.34 -12.54
N ASP A 394 -9.18 9.90 -13.61
CA ASP A 394 -10.48 9.54 -14.17
C ASP A 394 -10.49 8.10 -14.70
N GLY A 395 -9.38 7.66 -15.29
CA GLY A 395 -9.16 6.27 -15.70
C GLY A 395 -9.25 5.25 -14.55
N TYR A 396 -9.15 5.71 -13.30
CA TYR A 396 -9.26 4.87 -12.10
C TYR A 396 -10.59 5.04 -11.36
N SER A 397 -11.57 5.77 -11.89
CA SER A 397 -12.86 6.07 -11.23
C SER A 397 -13.58 4.83 -10.66
N ALA A 398 -13.67 3.73 -11.42
CA ALA A 398 -14.25 2.47 -10.95
C ALA A 398 -13.46 1.86 -9.77
N ARG A 399 -12.12 1.96 -9.79
CA ARG A 399 -11.27 1.45 -8.71
C ARG A 399 -11.34 2.36 -7.48
N ILE A 400 -11.43 3.66 -7.68
CA ILE A 400 -11.65 4.63 -6.60
C ILE A 400 -12.98 4.30 -5.91
N LYS A 401 -14.06 4.09 -6.69
CA LYS A 401 -15.35 3.66 -6.17
C LYS A 401 -15.23 2.38 -5.34
N ALA A 402 -14.61 1.34 -5.90
CA ALA A 402 -14.45 0.06 -5.23
C ALA A 402 -13.61 0.14 -3.94
N HIS A 403 -12.48 0.84 -3.95
CA HIS A 403 -11.56 0.86 -2.81
C HIS A 403 -11.95 1.86 -1.72
N VAL A 404 -12.39 3.05 -2.12
CA VAL A 404 -12.69 4.13 -1.16
C VAL A 404 -14.09 3.96 -0.57
N LEU A 405 -15.11 3.65 -1.40
CA LEU A 405 -16.51 3.69 -0.99
C LEU A 405 -17.10 2.30 -0.70
N ASP A 406 -16.78 1.29 -1.51
CA ASP A 406 -17.32 -0.05 -1.28
C ASP A 406 -16.52 -0.79 -0.21
N ARG A 407 -15.20 -0.91 -0.40
CA ARG A 407 -14.32 -1.65 0.51
C ARG A 407 -13.94 -0.85 1.74
N GLY A 408 -13.83 0.47 1.63
CA GLY A 408 -13.29 1.30 2.71
C GLY A 408 -11.85 0.97 3.08
N ASN A 409 -11.10 0.40 2.14
CA ASN A 409 -9.69 0.07 2.32
C ASN A 409 -8.77 1.12 1.68
N MET A 410 -9.33 2.24 1.22
CA MET A 410 -8.59 3.46 0.88
C MET A 410 -9.32 4.71 1.43
N PRO A 411 -8.58 5.77 1.80
CA PRO A 411 -7.12 5.85 1.96
C PRO A 411 -6.57 4.79 2.93
N LEU A 412 -5.37 4.26 2.67
CA LEU A 412 -4.80 3.11 3.40
C LEU A 412 -4.36 3.45 4.83
N ALA A 413 -4.20 4.73 5.13
CA ALA A 413 -3.90 5.24 6.46
C ALA A 413 -5.20 5.57 7.19
N LYS A 414 -5.37 5.03 8.41
CA LYS A 414 -6.60 5.15 9.18
C LYS A 414 -7.00 6.61 9.44
N LEU A 415 -6.06 7.48 9.81
CA LEU A 415 -6.41 8.88 10.12
C LEU A 415 -6.85 9.65 8.89
N ILE A 416 -6.21 9.42 7.74
CA ILE A 416 -6.61 10.02 6.48
C ILE A 416 -8.00 9.51 6.08
N TYR A 417 -8.26 8.21 6.26
CA TYR A 417 -9.58 7.63 6.06
C TYR A 417 -10.65 8.27 6.95
N ASP A 418 -10.38 8.38 8.25
CA ASP A 418 -11.33 8.97 9.21
C ASP A 418 -11.59 10.45 8.85
N LYS A 419 -10.53 11.22 8.57
CA LYS A 419 -10.62 12.63 8.17
C LYS A 419 -11.39 12.81 6.87
N TYR A 420 -11.15 11.94 5.88
CA TYR A 420 -11.87 11.93 4.61
C TYR A 420 -13.37 11.81 4.86
N TRP A 421 -13.80 10.82 5.64
CA TRP A 421 -15.23 10.56 5.90
C TRP A 421 -15.86 11.53 6.91
N SER A 422 -15.10 12.09 7.83
CA SER A 422 -15.61 13.06 8.82
C SER A 422 -15.74 14.48 8.27
N THR A 423 -15.19 14.77 7.08
CA THR A 423 -15.11 16.13 6.53
C THR A 423 -15.86 16.23 5.21
N PRO A 424 -17.09 16.80 5.18
CA PRO A 424 -17.88 16.95 3.96
C PRO A 424 -17.16 17.68 2.82
N GLY A 425 -16.29 18.64 3.14
CA GLY A 425 -15.46 19.32 2.15
C GLY A 425 -14.47 18.40 1.43
N ILE A 426 -14.07 17.27 2.03
CA ILE A 426 -13.12 16.32 1.45
C ILE A 426 -13.85 15.22 0.65
N TYR A 427 -14.83 14.53 1.24
CA TYR A 427 -15.52 13.43 0.53
C TYR A 427 -16.60 13.93 -0.45
N GLY A 428 -17.21 15.09 -0.22
CA GLY A 428 -18.30 15.63 -1.02
C GLY A 428 -17.95 15.82 -2.51
N PRO A 429 -16.81 16.46 -2.86
CA PRO A 429 -16.40 16.61 -4.26
C PRO A 429 -16.18 15.27 -4.96
N MET A 430 -15.61 14.26 -4.28
CA MET A 430 -15.50 12.90 -4.81
C MET A 430 -16.87 12.28 -5.08
N ALA A 431 -17.80 12.44 -4.14
CA ALA A 431 -19.15 11.88 -4.25
C ALA A 431 -19.86 12.44 -5.50
N THR A 432 -19.81 13.77 -5.68
CA THR A 432 -20.35 14.45 -6.86
C THR A 432 -19.69 13.96 -8.14
N TYR A 433 -18.36 13.86 -8.15
CA TYR A 433 -17.60 13.38 -9.29
C TYR A 433 -18.02 11.95 -9.69
N LEU A 434 -18.03 11.01 -8.74
CA LEU A 434 -18.41 9.61 -9.03
C LEU A 434 -19.88 9.48 -9.41
N SER A 435 -20.79 10.26 -8.82
CA SER A 435 -22.19 10.28 -9.23
C SER A 435 -22.35 10.76 -10.67
N SER A 436 -21.55 11.74 -11.09
CA SER A 436 -21.56 12.22 -12.49
C SER A 436 -21.12 11.13 -13.48
N LYS A 437 -20.37 10.12 -13.01
CA LYS A 437 -19.96 8.93 -13.77
C LYS A 437 -21.00 7.80 -13.74
N GLY A 438 -22.13 7.99 -13.08
CA GLY A 438 -23.20 6.98 -12.97
C GLY A 438 -23.05 5.99 -11.81
N PHE A 439 -22.07 6.17 -10.92
CA PHE A 439 -21.95 5.32 -9.73
C PHE A 439 -23.01 5.67 -8.68
N THR A 440 -23.48 4.64 -7.97
CA THR A 440 -24.42 4.76 -6.84
C THR A 440 -23.68 4.73 -5.51
N SER A 441 -24.37 5.09 -4.41
CA SER A 441 -23.82 5.07 -3.04
C SER A 441 -22.50 5.84 -2.90
N THR A 442 -22.43 7.03 -3.48
CA THR A 442 -21.19 7.80 -3.63
C THR A 442 -20.83 8.68 -2.43
N SER A 443 -21.79 8.90 -1.51
CA SER A 443 -21.64 9.79 -0.35
C SER A 443 -21.76 9.05 0.99
N THR A 444 -21.90 7.72 0.97
CA THR A 444 -22.08 6.90 2.18
C THR A 444 -20.75 6.30 2.59
N GLN A 445 -20.39 6.43 3.87
CA GLN A 445 -19.21 5.80 4.42
C GLN A 445 -19.33 4.26 4.33
N PRO A 446 -18.24 3.55 3.97
CA PRO A 446 -18.18 2.09 3.97
C PRO A 446 -18.66 1.47 5.28
N GLY A 447 -19.34 0.32 5.18
CA GLY A 447 -19.89 -0.40 6.33
C GLY A 447 -21.23 -1.08 6.06
N ALA A 448 -21.92 -0.70 4.99
CA ALA A 448 -23.12 -1.38 4.52
C ALA A 448 -22.76 -2.66 3.73
N PRO A 449 -23.61 -3.71 3.76
CA PRO A 449 -23.41 -4.91 2.97
C PRO A 449 -23.29 -4.60 1.47
N VAL A 450 -22.25 -5.15 0.84
CA VAL A 450 -22.07 -5.09 -0.62
C VAL A 450 -21.99 -6.53 -1.12
N ALA A 451 -23.00 -6.94 -1.88
CA ALA A 451 -23.01 -8.24 -2.53
C ALA A 451 -21.99 -8.26 -3.68
N ASP A 452 -21.15 -9.29 -3.68
CA ASP A 452 -20.20 -9.58 -4.76
C ASP A 452 -20.17 -11.11 -4.99
N PRO A 453 -20.86 -11.60 -6.05
CA PRO A 453 -20.87 -13.00 -6.44
C PRO A 453 -19.65 -13.40 -7.30
N GLY A 454 -18.74 -12.45 -7.55
CA GLY A 454 -17.61 -12.59 -8.45
C GLY A 454 -17.92 -12.34 -9.92
N PRO A 455 -16.89 -12.44 -10.78
CA PRO A 455 -17.02 -12.15 -12.20
C PRO A 455 -17.88 -13.18 -12.93
N ASP A 456 -18.52 -12.73 -14.01
CA ASP A 456 -19.23 -13.57 -14.97
C ASP A 456 -18.31 -14.60 -15.61
N ARG A 457 -18.81 -15.83 -15.82
CA ARG A 457 -17.96 -16.97 -16.19
C ARG A 457 -18.70 -18.05 -16.99
N VAL A 458 -17.92 -18.84 -17.71
CA VAL A 458 -18.38 -20.07 -18.34
C VAL A 458 -18.02 -21.28 -17.46
N VAL A 459 -18.91 -22.27 -17.43
CA VAL A 459 -18.71 -23.53 -16.72
C VAL A 459 -19.13 -24.70 -17.60
N LYS A 460 -18.50 -25.86 -17.37
CA LYS A 460 -18.98 -27.12 -17.96
C LYS A 460 -20.30 -27.52 -17.29
N GLN A 461 -21.15 -28.29 -17.98
CA GLN A 461 -22.41 -28.80 -17.42
C GLN A 461 -22.18 -29.82 -16.29
N LEU A 462 -21.79 -29.33 -15.12
CA LEU A 462 -21.52 -30.04 -13.87
C LEU A 462 -22.06 -29.18 -12.71
N GLY A 463 -22.16 -29.76 -11.52
CA GLY A 463 -22.45 -29.00 -10.30
C GLY A 463 -21.38 -27.94 -10.07
N THR A 464 -21.78 -26.67 -9.95
CA THR A 464 -20.88 -25.53 -9.78
C THR A 464 -21.10 -24.90 -8.41
N THR A 465 -20.07 -24.90 -7.56
CA THR A 465 -20.11 -24.16 -6.29
C THR A 465 -19.91 -22.67 -6.57
N LEU A 466 -20.88 -21.84 -6.20
CA LEU A 466 -20.75 -20.39 -6.25
C LEU A 466 -20.07 -19.88 -4.98
N SER A 467 -19.68 -18.61 -4.96
CA SER A 467 -19.04 -18.02 -3.78
C SER A 467 -19.48 -16.57 -3.58
N ALA A 468 -19.88 -16.26 -2.35
CA ALA A 468 -20.10 -14.90 -1.86
C ALA A 468 -18.89 -14.36 -1.08
N ALA A 469 -17.74 -15.03 -1.13
CA ALA A 469 -16.57 -14.70 -0.30
C ALA A 469 -15.94 -13.33 -0.59
N MET A 470 -16.28 -12.70 -1.72
CA MET A 470 -15.88 -11.33 -2.06
C MET A 470 -16.84 -10.27 -1.52
N SER A 471 -18.02 -10.67 -1.04
CA SER A 471 -19.01 -9.75 -0.48
C SER A 471 -18.47 -9.07 0.76
N LEU A 472 -18.78 -7.78 0.91
CA LEU A 472 -18.25 -6.92 1.97
C LEU A 472 -19.31 -6.70 3.04
N TYR A 473 -18.88 -6.54 4.29
CA TYR A 473 -19.77 -6.22 5.43
C TYR A 473 -21.03 -7.10 5.49
N SER A 474 -20.89 -8.40 5.22
CA SER A 474 -22.00 -9.33 5.03
C SER A 474 -21.95 -10.49 6.03
N SER A 475 -23.11 -10.87 6.55
CA SER A 475 -23.31 -11.98 7.52
C SER A 475 -24.40 -12.97 7.10
N THR A 476 -25.30 -12.55 6.22
CA THR A 476 -26.37 -13.39 5.64
C THR A 476 -26.34 -13.32 4.12
N TYR A 477 -26.78 -14.38 3.45
CA TYR A 477 -26.75 -14.52 1.99
C TYR A 477 -28.10 -15.00 1.47
N GLN A 478 -28.51 -14.52 0.30
CA GLN A 478 -29.68 -14.99 -0.42
C GLN A 478 -29.35 -15.06 -1.90
N TRP A 479 -29.30 -16.28 -2.41
CA TRP A 479 -29.10 -16.57 -3.82
C TRP A 479 -30.41 -16.91 -4.50
N SER A 480 -30.58 -16.44 -5.72
CA SER A 480 -31.73 -16.76 -6.57
C SER A 480 -31.32 -16.91 -8.03
N ILE A 481 -32.12 -17.63 -8.81
CA ILE A 481 -32.00 -17.70 -10.27
C ILE A 481 -33.06 -16.76 -10.84
N THR A 482 -32.63 -15.73 -11.57
CA THR A 482 -33.54 -14.70 -12.12
C THR A 482 -33.91 -14.98 -13.57
N SER A 483 -33.04 -15.67 -14.32
CA SER A 483 -33.36 -16.14 -15.68
C SER A 483 -32.46 -17.32 -16.10
N GLY A 484 -32.92 -18.06 -17.12
CA GLY A 484 -32.20 -19.18 -17.73
C GLY A 484 -33.13 -20.36 -18.10
N PRO A 485 -32.59 -21.42 -18.74
CA PRO A 485 -33.34 -22.64 -19.00
C PRO A 485 -34.05 -23.22 -17.76
N VAL A 486 -35.24 -23.80 -17.97
CA VAL A 486 -36.08 -24.38 -16.91
C VAL A 486 -35.39 -25.59 -16.27
N GLY A 487 -35.46 -25.68 -14.93
CA GLY A 487 -34.98 -26.82 -14.16
C GLY A 487 -33.64 -26.61 -13.46
N ALA A 488 -33.02 -25.43 -13.57
CA ALA A 488 -31.86 -25.08 -12.76
C ALA A 488 -32.21 -24.91 -11.28
N THR A 489 -31.29 -25.31 -10.39
CA THR A 489 -31.50 -25.31 -8.94
C THR A 489 -30.30 -24.77 -8.17
N LEU A 490 -30.58 -24.25 -6.97
CA LEU A 490 -29.58 -23.83 -5.98
C LEU A 490 -29.79 -24.63 -4.69
N THR A 491 -28.82 -25.45 -4.32
CA THR A 491 -28.78 -26.08 -3.00
C THR A 491 -27.99 -25.19 -2.04
N ASN A 492 -28.43 -25.06 -0.80
CA ASN A 492 -27.82 -24.17 0.21
C ASN A 492 -27.80 -22.68 -0.21
N ALA A 493 -28.88 -22.22 -0.87
CA ALA A 493 -29.02 -20.86 -1.42
C ALA A 493 -28.91 -19.72 -0.38
N THR A 494 -28.90 -20.02 0.92
CA THR A 494 -28.73 -19.04 1.99
C THR A 494 -27.32 -19.03 2.60
N THR A 495 -26.37 -19.73 1.97
CA THR A 495 -24.98 -19.84 2.43
C THR A 495 -24.05 -18.99 1.57
N SER A 496 -22.81 -18.82 2.03
CA SER A 496 -21.76 -18.17 1.25
C SER A 496 -21.26 -19.01 0.06
N ALA A 497 -21.64 -20.30 -0.03
CA ALA A 497 -21.17 -21.22 -1.06
C ALA A 497 -22.28 -22.20 -1.51
N PRO A 498 -23.33 -21.72 -2.20
CA PRO A 498 -24.39 -22.59 -2.70
C PRO A 498 -23.90 -23.44 -3.88
N LEU A 499 -24.56 -24.58 -4.10
CA LEU A 499 -24.33 -25.43 -5.27
C LEU A 499 -25.37 -25.11 -6.35
N PHE A 500 -24.91 -24.59 -7.48
CA PHE A 500 -25.70 -24.38 -8.69
C PHE A 500 -25.67 -25.63 -9.56
N THR A 501 -26.84 -26.10 -10.00
CA THR A 501 -26.98 -27.21 -10.96
C THR A 501 -27.86 -26.78 -12.11
N ALA A 502 -27.36 -26.95 -13.34
CA ALA A 502 -28.06 -26.63 -14.57
C ALA A 502 -28.43 -27.90 -15.36
N PRO A 503 -29.66 -28.01 -15.88
CA PRO A 503 -30.12 -29.20 -16.61
C PRO A 503 -29.60 -29.29 -18.05
N GLY A 504 -29.06 -28.20 -18.59
CA GLY A 504 -28.54 -28.14 -19.95
C GLY A 504 -27.71 -26.89 -20.21
N SER A 505 -27.07 -26.83 -21.37
CA SER A 505 -26.35 -25.64 -21.84
C SER A 505 -27.28 -24.44 -21.93
N GLY A 506 -26.73 -23.25 -21.66
CA GLY A 506 -27.45 -21.99 -21.75
C GLY A 506 -26.88 -20.92 -20.83
N THR A 507 -27.39 -19.70 -20.99
CA THR A 507 -27.03 -18.57 -20.12
C THR A 507 -28.02 -18.49 -18.96
N TYR A 508 -27.49 -18.50 -17.74
CA TYR A 508 -28.25 -18.35 -16.50
C TYR A 508 -27.82 -17.06 -15.81
N VAL A 509 -28.80 -16.27 -15.36
CA VAL A 509 -28.53 -15.11 -14.52
C VAL A 509 -28.95 -15.45 -13.10
N LEU A 510 -27.98 -15.35 -12.20
CA LEU A 510 -28.15 -15.53 -10.78
C LEU A 510 -28.06 -14.18 -10.09
N GLN A 511 -28.68 -14.07 -8.93
CA GLN A 511 -28.66 -12.87 -8.12
C GLN A 511 -28.26 -13.21 -6.69
N LEU A 512 -27.36 -12.40 -6.14
CA LEU A 512 -26.96 -12.41 -4.74
C LEU A 512 -27.45 -11.13 -4.06
N ILE A 513 -28.12 -11.29 -2.92
CA ILE A 513 -28.36 -10.23 -1.94
C ILE A 513 -27.69 -10.65 -0.63
N THR A 514 -26.96 -9.73 -0.01
CA THR A 514 -26.31 -9.97 1.28
C THR A 514 -26.82 -9.03 2.36
N GLY A 515 -26.71 -9.44 3.62
CA GLY A 515 -27.23 -8.67 4.74
C GLY A 515 -26.31 -8.62 5.96
N ASN A 516 -26.46 -7.58 6.75
CA ASN A 516 -25.84 -7.41 8.06
C ASN A 516 -26.87 -6.87 9.04
N GLY A 517 -27.35 -7.74 9.93
CA GLY A 517 -28.52 -7.45 10.75
C GLY A 517 -29.75 -7.19 9.88
N THR A 518 -30.37 -6.03 10.03
CA THR A 518 -31.57 -5.61 9.27
C THR A 518 -31.26 -4.95 7.94
N THR A 519 -30.00 -4.59 7.67
CA THR A 519 -29.59 -3.90 6.45
C THR A 519 -29.31 -4.92 5.35
N GLN A 520 -29.82 -4.68 4.15
CA GLN A 520 -29.59 -5.50 2.94
C GLN A 520 -28.78 -4.72 1.90
N SER A 521 -28.00 -5.44 1.10
CA SER A 521 -27.29 -4.88 -0.04
C SER A 521 -28.25 -4.56 -1.19
N ALA A 522 -27.80 -3.75 -2.15
CA ALA A 522 -28.38 -3.82 -3.49
C ALA A 522 -28.16 -5.23 -4.09
N PRO A 523 -29.04 -5.72 -4.96
CA PRO A 523 -28.83 -7.01 -5.61
C PRO A 523 -27.63 -6.95 -6.57
N ALA A 524 -26.78 -7.97 -6.53
CA ALA A 524 -25.68 -8.15 -7.47
C ALA A 524 -25.98 -9.34 -8.39
N SER A 525 -25.78 -9.16 -9.69
CA SER A 525 -26.00 -10.19 -10.70
C SER A 525 -24.73 -10.98 -11.00
N LEU A 526 -24.89 -12.26 -11.34
CA LEU A 526 -23.85 -13.14 -11.85
C LEU A 526 -24.38 -13.85 -13.10
N THR A 527 -23.69 -13.70 -14.22
CA THR A 527 -23.95 -14.46 -15.44
C THR A 527 -23.09 -15.73 -15.46
N VAL A 528 -23.75 -16.89 -15.51
CA VAL A 528 -23.10 -18.19 -15.70
C VAL A 528 -23.54 -18.77 -17.03
N VAL A 529 -22.59 -18.93 -17.95
CA VAL A 529 -22.81 -19.66 -19.21
C VAL A 529 -22.44 -21.12 -18.97
N VAL A 530 -23.43 -22.00 -19.07
CA VAL A 530 -23.23 -23.44 -18.97
C VAL A 530 -23.05 -23.99 -20.37
N ASP A 531 -21.95 -24.70 -20.62
CA ASP A 531 -21.68 -25.32 -21.91
C ASP A 531 -21.25 -26.79 -21.73
N ALA A 532 -22.10 -27.72 -22.15
CA ALA A 532 -21.80 -29.14 -22.19
C ALA A 532 -20.64 -29.49 -23.13
N ALA A 533 -20.43 -28.69 -24.19
CA ALA A 533 -19.38 -28.86 -25.18
C ALA A 533 -18.09 -28.12 -24.82
N LEU A 534 -18.00 -27.51 -23.62
CA LEU A 534 -16.81 -26.78 -23.20
C LEU A 534 -15.58 -27.69 -23.27
N ALA A 535 -14.60 -27.27 -24.08
CA ALA A 535 -13.42 -28.07 -24.43
C ALA A 535 -12.48 -28.36 -23.26
N TYR A 536 -12.67 -27.69 -22.12
CA TYR A 536 -11.90 -27.88 -20.91
C TYR A 536 -12.81 -27.96 -19.68
N ASP A 537 -12.33 -28.63 -18.64
CA ASP A 537 -12.96 -28.58 -17.32
C ASP A 537 -12.26 -27.48 -16.50
N PRO A 538 -12.94 -26.40 -16.10
CA PRO A 538 -12.35 -25.37 -15.27
C PRO A 538 -11.66 -25.93 -14.01
N THR A 539 -12.25 -26.95 -13.37
CA THR A 539 -11.73 -27.56 -12.12
C THR A 539 -10.43 -28.35 -12.32
N ALA A 540 -10.15 -28.75 -13.57
CA ALA A 540 -8.92 -29.44 -13.96
C ALA A 540 -7.78 -28.48 -14.35
N LEU A 541 -8.03 -27.16 -14.41
CA LEU A 541 -6.99 -26.19 -14.74
C LEU A 541 -5.91 -26.15 -13.66
N ARG A 542 -4.66 -25.97 -14.09
CA ARG A 542 -3.42 -25.99 -13.30
C ARG A 542 -2.48 -24.91 -13.82
N PHE A 543 -1.43 -24.58 -13.09
CA PHE A 543 -0.47 -23.56 -13.51
C PHE A 543 0.13 -23.85 -14.89
N SER A 544 0.42 -25.11 -15.22
CA SER A 544 0.92 -25.50 -16.55
C SER A 544 0.03 -25.04 -17.71
N HIS A 545 -1.29 -25.07 -17.55
CA HIS A 545 -2.24 -24.57 -18.55
C HIS A 545 -2.16 -23.05 -18.70
N ILE A 546 -1.97 -22.33 -17.60
CA ILE A 546 -1.89 -20.87 -17.59
C ILE A 546 -0.53 -20.40 -18.11
N LYS A 547 0.55 -21.07 -17.70
CA LYS A 547 1.89 -20.92 -18.27
C LYS A 547 1.86 -21.06 -19.79
N ALA A 548 1.18 -22.09 -20.31
CA ALA A 548 1.03 -22.29 -21.75
C ALA A 548 0.24 -21.17 -22.45
N ILE A 549 -0.74 -20.53 -21.79
CA ILE A 549 -1.43 -19.35 -22.32
C ILE A 549 -0.47 -18.15 -22.37
N LEU A 550 0.27 -17.90 -21.29
CA LEU A 550 1.18 -16.76 -21.17
C LEU A 550 2.39 -16.84 -22.11
N GLN A 551 2.85 -18.06 -22.40
CA GLN A 551 3.96 -18.37 -23.32
C GLN A 551 3.48 -18.75 -24.73
N GLY A 552 2.18 -18.91 -24.94
CA GLY A 552 1.58 -19.47 -26.15
C GLY A 552 1.73 -18.59 -27.37
N ALA A 553 1.67 -19.22 -28.56
CA ALA A 553 1.97 -18.59 -29.84
C ALA A 553 1.15 -17.32 -30.12
N PRO A 554 1.80 -16.27 -30.66
CA PRO A 554 3.19 -16.15 -31.07
C PRO A 554 4.13 -15.69 -29.92
N GLY A 555 3.86 -16.06 -28.66
CA GLY A 555 4.62 -15.60 -27.49
C GLY A 555 4.11 -14.26 -26.96
N PHE A 556 2.79 -14.03 -27.00
CA PHE A 556 2.19 -12.70 -26.84
C PHE A 556 2.60 -11.94 -25.58
N CYS A 557 2.66 -12.60 -24.41
CA CYS A 557 3.14 -11.95 -23.20
C CYS A 557 4.64 -12.16 -23.00
N SER A 558 5.15 -13.37 -23.27
CA SER A 558 6.58 -13.70 -23.16
C SER A 558 7.48 -12.99 -24.19
N GLY A 559 6.95 -12.24 -25.15
CA GLY A 559 7.72 -11.40 -26.07
C GLY A 559 8.20 -10.09 -25.44
N CYS A 560 7.46 -9.57 -24.45
CA CYS A 560 7.82 -8.35 -23.70
C CYS A 560 8.19 -8.66 -22.24
N HIS A 561 7.60 -9.71 -21.66
CA HIS A 561 7.90 -10.19 -20.31
C HIS A 561 9.07 -11.19 -20.31
N THR A 562 10.26 -10.73 -20.67
CA THR A 562 11.49 -11.54 -20.75
C THR A 562 12.58 -11.04 -19.80
N ALA A 563 13.61 -11.85 -19.58
CA ALA A 563 14.85 -11.36 -18.98
C ALA A 563 15.41 -10.19 -19.79
N GLY A 564 15.60 -9.03 -19.12
CA GLY A 564 16.01 -7.78 -19.77
C GLY A 564 14.89 -7.03 -20.52
N GLY A 565 13.68 -7.58 -20.63
CA GLY A 565 12.46 -6.86 -21.00
C GLY A 565 11.82 -6.15 -19.79
N GLY A 566 10.69 -5.47 -20.00
CA GLY A 566 9.89 -4.87 -18.92
C GLY A 566 8.43 -5.20 -19.16
N PRO A 567 7.77 -6.04 -18.29
CA PRO A 567 7.05 -5.68 -17.04
C PRO A 567 7.42 -6.54 -15.77
N PRO A 568 6.69 -6.50 -14.61
CA PRO A 568 7.23 -6.91 -13.29
C PRO A 568 7.38 -8.42 -13.03
N ILE A 569 7.09 -9.26 -14.02
CA ILE A 569 7.27 -10.72 -13.97
C ILE A 569 7.73 -11.16 -15.35
N TRP A 570 8.77 -11.99 -15.40
CA TRP A 570 9.22 -12.61 -16.63
C TRP A 570 8.46 -13.91 -16.83
N TYR A 571 7.90 -14.10 -18.02
CA TYR A 571 7.10 -15.28 -18.37
C TYR A 571 7.92 -16.34 -19.13
N THR A 572 9.17 -16.04 -19.50
CA THR A 572 10.07 -17.02 -20.11
C THR A 572 10.57 -18.05 -19.10
N ASP A 573 11.01 -19.21 -19.61
CA ASP A 573 11.69 -20.23 -18.81
C ASP A 573 13.17 -19.86 -18.68
N PHE A 574 13.64 -19.69 -17.45
CA PHE A 574 15.03 -19.40 -17.11
C PHE A 574 15.33 -19.86 -15.69
N ASP A 575 16.62 -19.99 -15.38
CA ASP A 575 17.12 -20.35 -14.06
C ASP A 575 16.88 -19.18 -13.10
N ARG A 576 15.82 -19.27 -12.29
CA ARG A 576 15.36 -18.25 -11.34
C ARG A 576 16.10 -18.34 -10.02
N ASN A 577 16.49 -19.54 -9.62
CA ASN A 577 17.17 -19.78 -8.35
C ASN A 577 18.70 -19.67 -8.44
N ALA A 578 19.25 -19.48 -9.63
CA ALA A 578 20.67 -19.34 -9.92
C ALA A 578 21.48 -20.62 -9.66
N ASP A 579 20.87 -21.81 -9.81
CA ASP A 579 21.54 -23.10 -9.58
C ASP A 579 22.25 -23.67 -10.83
N GLY A 580 22.10 -23.00 -11.97
CA GLY A 580 22.68 -23.36 -13.25
C GLY A 580 21.80 -24.28 -14.12
N VAL A 581 20.59 -24.65 -13.66
CA VAL A 581 19.70 -25.59 -14.36
C VAL A 581 18.25 -25.13 -14.32
N VAL A 582 17.62 -24.97 -15.49
CA VAL A 582 16.17 -24.74 -15.57
C VAL A 582 15.40 -26.02 -15.24
N ASN A 583 14.68 -26.04 -14.12
CA ASN A 583 14.00 -27.22 -13.59
C ASN A 583 12.66 -26.90 -12.89
N ALA A 584 12.05 -27.91 -12.25
CA ALA A 584 10.75 -27.77 -11.58
C ALA A 584 10.74 -26.73 -10.44
N THR A 585 11.90 -26.43 -9.86
CA THR A 585 12.05 -25.37 -8.86
C THR A 585 11.78 -24.00 -9.47
N ASP A 586 12.25 -23.76 -10.70
CA ASP A 586 12.01 -22.50 -11.41
C ASP A 586 10.55 -22.36 -11.80
N ASP A 587 9.90 -23.45 -12.20
CA ASP A 587 8.47 -23.47 -12.47
C ASP A 587 7.65 -23.17 -11.20
N SER A 588 8.03 -23.74 -10.05
CA SER A 588 7.37 -23.43 -8.77
C SER A 588 7.58 -21.97 -8.36
N TRP A 589 8.74 -21.41 -8.66
CA TRP A 589 9.00 -19.98 -8.45
C TRP A 589 8.12 -19.12 -9.37
N PHE A 590 8.07 -19.43 -10.67
CA PHE A 590 7.20 -18.72 -11.61
C PHE A 590 5.74 -18.79 -11.15
N TYR A 591 5.28 -19.96 -10.73
CA TYR A 591 3.95 -20.13 -10.14
C TYR A 591 3.70 -19.17 -8.97
N ARG A 592 4.63 -19.08 -8.00
CA ARG A 592 4.46 -18.17 -6.86
C ARG A 592 4.38 -16.70 -7.25
N GLU A 593 5.26 -16.25 -8.14
CA GLU A 593 5.23 -14.87 -8.63
C GLU A 593 3.92 -14.57 -9.35
N LEU A 594 3.46 -15.49 -10.20
CA LEU A 594 2.21 -15.34 -10.96
C LEU A 594 0.99 -15.33 -10.02
N ARG A 595 0.94 -16.26 -9.05
CA ARG A 595 -0.11 -16.32 -8.04
C ARG A 595 -0.17 -15.04 -7.21
N GLY A 596 0.97 -14.40 -6.95
CA GLY A 596 1.04 -13.08 -6.30
C GLY A 596 0.36 -11.95 -7.08
N ARG A 597 0.04 -12.14 -8.37
CA ARG A 597 -0.71 -11.18 -9.22
C ARG A 597 -2.23 -11.40 -9.17
N ILE A 598 -2.68 -12.42 -8.43
CA ILE A 598 -4.08 -12.71 -8.16
C ILE A 598 -4.47 -12.06 -6.82
N ASN A 599 -5.64 -11.42 -6.79
CA ASN A 599 -6.22 -10.92 -5.55
C ASN A 599 -7.43 -11.79 -5.17
N PHE A 600 -7.23 -12.73 -4.26
CA PHE A 600 -8.31 -13.62 -3.80
C PHE A 600 -9.36 -12.94 -2.91
N ALA A 601 -9.13 -11.70 -2.49
CA ALA A 601 -10.15 -10.86 -1.83
C ALA A 601 -10.95 -10.00 -2.84
N ASP A 602 -10.52 -9.96 -4.10
CA ASP A 602 -11.12 -9.19 -5.19
C ASP A 602 -10.68 -9.79 -6.54
N ILE A 603 -11.36 -10.84 -6.99
CA ILE A 603 -10.91 -11.59 -8.18
C ILE A 603 -10.89 -10.68 -9.40
N ALA A 604 -11.92 -9.86 -9.61
CA ALA A 604 -11.98 -8.89 -10.71
C ALA A 604 -10.85 -7.83 -10.60
N GLY A 605 -10.43 -7.50 -9.38
CA GLY A 605 -9.29 -6.63 -9.09
C GLY A 605 -7.90 -7.23 -9.39
N SER A 606 -7.81 -8.53 -9.70
CA SER A 606 -6.53 -9.21 -9.99
C SER A 606 -5.77 -8.57 -11.14
N ALA A 607 -4.48 -8.30 -10.94
CA ALA A 607 -3.63 -7.72 -11.98
C ALA A 607 -3.51 -8.66 -13.18
N LEU A 608 -3.49 -9.97 -12.95
CA LEU A 608 -3.43 -11.00 -13.99
C LEU A 608 -4.64 -10.97 -14.95
N LEU A 609 -5.81 -10.53 -14.47
CA LEU A 609 -7.00 -10.35 -15.32
C LEU A 609 -7.03 -8.96 -15.96
N ARG A 610 -6.82 -7.91 -15.17
CA ARG A 610 -7.03 -6.53 -15.63
C ARG A 610 -5.94 -6.00 -16.54
N LYS A 611 -4.68 -6.37 -16.31
CA LYS A 611 -3.57 -5.81 -17.11
C LYS A 611 -3.70 -6.21 -18.57
N PRO A 612 -3.91 -7.50 -18.94
CA PRO A 612 -4.06 -7.89 -20.33
C PRO A 612 -5.33 -7.35 -20.99
N THR A 613 -6.43 -7.20 -20.25
CA THR A 613 -7.74 -6.80 -20.82
C THR A 613 -8.01 -5.29 -20.79
N GLY A 614 -7.12 -4.50 -20.18
CA GLY A 614 -7.23 -3.05 -20.11
C GLY A 614 -6.18 -2.35 -20.97
N ASN A 615 -6.23 -1.02 -21.00
CA ASN A 615 -5.32 -0.16 -21.77
C ASN A 615 -3.96 0.02 -21.07
N HIS A 616 -3.33 -1.08 -20.66
CA HIS A 616 -2.15 -1.06 -19.78
C HIS A 616 -0.82 -1.37 -20.48
N HIS A 617 -0.75 -1.37 -21.82
CA HIS A 617 0.49 -1.66 -22.56
C HIS A 617 0.82 -0.49 -23.50
N GLY A 618 1.20 0.65 -22.93
CA GLY A 618 1.32 1.90 -23.70
C GLY A 618 -0.03 2.38 -24.27
N GLY A 619 -1.12 2.06 -23.57
CA GLY A 619 -2.50 2.32 -24.01
C GLY A 619 -3.14 1.15 -24.79
N ALA A 620 -2.40 0.11 -25.13
CA ALA A 620 -2.94 -1.06 -25.84
C ALA A 620 -3.58 -2.10 -24.89
N THR A 621 -4.51 -2.88 -25.46
CA THR A 621 -5.13 -4.08 -24.87
C THR A 621 -4.51 -5.33 -25.49
N VAL A 622 -4.23 -6.36 -24.67
CA VAL A 622 -3.60 -7.62 -25.10
C VAL A 622 -4.61 -8.76 -25.25
N LEU A 623 -5.55 -8.89 -24.31
CA LEU A 623 -6.67 -9.83 -24.40
C LEU A 623 -7.94 -9.02 -24.60
N ASN A 624 -8.39 -8.86 -25.85
CA ASN A 624 -9.57 -8.06 -26.12
C ASN A 624 -10.85 -8.87 -25.89
N ILE A 625 -11.45 -8.69 -24.72
CA ILE A 625 -12.71 -9.35 -24.35
C ILE A 625 -13.94 -8.44 -24.51
N ALA A 626 -13.78 -7.24 -25.05
CA ALA A 626 -14.88 -6.28 -25.19
C ALA A 626 -15.94 -6.82 -26.15
N GLY A 627 -17.19 -6.91 -25.69
CA GLY A 627 -18.31 -7.45 -26.46
C GLY A 627 -18.33 -8.98 -26.58
N LEU A 628 -17.37 -9.69 -26.00
CA LEU A 628 -17.32 -11.15 -26.00
C LEU A 628 -17.92 -11.69 -24.69
N PRO A 629 -19.08 -12.36 -24.68
CA PRO A 629 -19.68 -12.93 -23.47
C PRO A 629 -18.89 -14.15 -22.95
N PRO A 630 -19.16 -14.61 -21.71
CA PRO A 630 -18.57 -15.86 -21.21
C PRO A 630 -18.83 -17.05 -22.13
N GLY A 631 -17.76 -17.81 -22.42
CA GLY A 631 -17.84 -18.98 -23.30
C GLY A 631 -17.79 -18.65 -24.80
N ASP A 632 -17.58 -17.39 -25.20
CA ASP A 632 -17.34 -17.05 -26.60
C ASP A 632 -16.11 -17.81 -27.15
N PRO A 633 -16.17 -18.40 -28.36
CA PRO A 633 -15.09 -19.21 -28.90
C PRO A 633 -13.87 -18.38 -29.37
N ALA A 634 -13.95 -17.06 -29.37
CA ALA A 634 -12.82 -16.20 -29.72
C ALA A 634 -11.58 -16.49 -28.83
N PRO A 635 -10.37 -16.59 -29.40
CA PRO A 635 -9.16 -17.00 -28.66
C PRO A 635 -8.89 -16.19 -27.39
N ASP A 636 -9.03 -14.86 -27.45
CA ASP A 636 -8.78 -13.97 -26.32
C ASP A 636 -9.76 -14.23 -25.16
N ARG A 637 -11.03 -14.50 -25.49
CA ARG A 637 -12.04 -14.85 -24.49
C ARG A 637 -11.74 -16.22 -23.87
N VAL A 638 -11.41 -17.21 -24.68
CA VAL A 638 -11.06 -18.56 -24.19
C VAL A 638 -9.84 -18.50 -23.26
N ALA A 639 -8.83 -17.68 -23.59
CA ALA A 639 -7.67 -17.45 -22.72
C ALA A 639 -8.08 -16.80 -21.39
N TYR A 640 -8.89 -15.75 -21.43
CA TYR A 640 -9.41 -15.09 -20.24
C TYR A 640 -10.23 -16.04 -19.35
N ASP A 641 -11.15 -16.81 -19.93
CA ASP A 641 -12.03 -17.73 -19.19
C ASP A 641 -11.24 -18.87 -18.54
N LYS A 642 -10.16 -19.35 -19.18
CA LYS A 642 -9.24 -20.31 -18.54
C LYS A 642 -8.49 -19.68 -17.37
N ILE A 643 -7.95 -18.47 -17.52
CA ILE A 643 -7.27 -17.78 -16.41
C ILE A 643 -8.25 -17.55 -15.25
N LEU A 644 -9.46 -17.08 -15.55
CA LEU A 644 -10.50 -16.85 -14.55
C LEU A 644 -10.93 -18.15 -13.86
N GLY A 645 -11.18 -19.22 -14.64
CA GLY A 645 -11.53 -20.53 -14.11
C GLY A 645 -10.45 -21.09 -13.18
N TRP A 646 -9.17 -20.97 -13.56
CA TRP A 646 -8.05 -21.35 -12.70
C TRP A 646 -8.02 -20.56 -11.39
N ILE A 647 -8.20 -19.24 -11.44
CA ILE A 647 -8.27 -18.38 -10.24
C ILE A 647 -9.42 -18.80 -9.32
N LEU A 648 -10.61 -19.02 -9.88
CA LEU A 648 -11.80 -19.42 -9.12
C LEU A 648 -11.65 -20.77 -8.43
N ASN A 649 -10.79 -21.64 -8.95
CA ASN A 649 -10.46 -22.93 -8.36
C ASN A 649 -9.27 -22.90 -7.40
N GLY A 650 -8.89 -21.71 -6.92
CA GLY A 650 -7.79 -21.52 -5.95
C GLY A 650 -6.40 -21.37 -6.59
N ALA A 651 -6.33 -21.31 -7.92
CA ALA A 651 -5.10 -21.26 -8.69
C ALA A 651 -4.10 -22.37 -8.31
N PRO A 652 -4.49 -23.66 -8.43
CA PRO A 652 -3.61 -24.77 -8.11
C PRO A 652 -2.38 -24.81 -9.05
N GLU A 653 -1.23 -25.16 -8.49
CA GLU A 653 0.02 -25.42 -9.23
C GLU A 653 -0.14 -26.57 -10.24
#